data_AF-A0A919TQE6-F1
#
_entry.id   AF-A0A919TQE6-F1
#
_cell.length_a   1.000
_cell.length_b   1.000
_cell.length_c   1.000
_cell.angle_alpha   90.00
_cell.angle_beta   90.00
_cell.angle_gamma   90.00
#
_symmetry.space_group_name_H-M   'P 1'
#
loop_
_entity.id
_entity.type
_entity.pdbx_description
1 polymer ?
#
loop_
_entity_poly.entity_id
_entity_poly.type
_entity_poly.pdbx_seq_one_letter_code
_entity_poly.pdbx_strand_id
1 'polypeptide(L)'
;MKRAFAAIAAGLLLTGLAATPASASRPLKRIVESLDRGLVAVPAQGGGTFLSWRLLGTEYGSDIAFDVFKGSRRLNDRPITESTTFTDRSRGTGDYTVRAVVRGRAQAKSPVAFTPGDIPLAAAPGYYVQHAWPGDLDGDGRYEIVVSRLSYDLDKPNYLEAYTLAGAQLWRVDLGPASFTRQGGNAANDPPLAAISGYGDVAGYRNDDNVTVYDLDSDGRAEVFVKTANGTTFADGAVVRSGNPLDQFVSVVDGRTGVERKRVPVAGDFVADGPSGGQYGIGYLDGVHPSLITKQVVRVGARRGDFRVLFAAWDFDGRDLTRRWTFVRGTDQGTSFHQLRIADVDQDGRDEIADGNYVVNSDGTFRYVVPESVHGDRFHLGDLDPNRPGLEGYAIQQTEGGVFTAFPWYYYDASTGQRLITGAHPDIPPDATLWDVPRGTTADIDPTHPGYEFWAATANSDLPGAGVWTVDGEQISKTTPSVNFRIWWDGDTGSELLDNTYIEKWNWKTKTTSKIFEPYGVVSSWRNAVPFYGDILGDWREEYLAETSDHTALRVFTTNIPTKTRLYTLAHDPAYRLGWTVRGYLQSTLTDFYLGFGSRAPKKPNIQTTAKPGNAWQIVTSDHFTTGTGKWSAELQSGGTVAAADGVLDIDVPGGASVWLKQELEGPYEIEYTATPIAAGGPNDHVTDLNSFWSARDSRSPADVFATERHGALAEYDYLKTYYVGQGANLNTTTRFRRYVGEAGNRPLVYDYTEPRIAANVPIHVRISVNGSQIRYYSDDQLVFDYTDPDPYRSGWFAFRTVASHFHIENFTVWRQPAVTVG
;
A
#
# COMPACT_ATOMS: atom_id res chain seq x y z
N MET A 1 14.84 -89.63 29.76
CA MET A 1 15.98 -89.17 28.93
C MET A 1 15.74 -87.72 28.56
N LYS A 2 16.82 -86.93 28.59
CA LYS A 2 16.92 -85.48 28.38
C LYS A 2 15.97 -84.92 27.31
N ARG A 3 15.31 -83.80 27.59
CA ARG A 3 15.35 -82.57 26.76
C ARG A 3 14.68 -81.40 27.48
N ALA A 4 15.40 -80.28 27.44
CA ALA A 4 15.24 -79.10 28.27
C ALA A 4 14.17 -78.14 27.75
N PHE A 5 13.64 -77.34 28.68
CA PHE A 5 12.77 -76.19 28.43
C PHE A 5 13.48 -75.11 27.60
N ALA A 6 12.80 -74.57 26.60
CA ALA A 6 13.11 -73.29 25.98
C ALA A 6 11.87 -72.41 26.07
N ALA A 7 11.96 -71.34 26.86
CA ALA A 7 10.98 -70.26 26.90
C ALA A 7 11.29 -69.29 25.76
N ILE A 8 10.25 -68.90 25.00
CA ILE A 8 10.35 -67.91 23.92
C ILE A 8 10.30 -66.52 24.55
N ALA A 9 11.38 -65.76 24.43
CA ALA A 9 11.44 -64.33 24.68
C ALA A 9 11.30 -63.59 23.34
N ALA A 10 10.31 -62.70 23.24
CA ALA A 10 10.16 -61.79 22.11
C ALA A 10 11.11 -60.59 22.31
N GLY A 11 12.11 -60.46 21.44
CA GLY A 11 12.98 -59.28 21.34
C GLY A 11 12.50 -58.36 20.22
N LEU A 12 12.09 -57.14 20.57
CA LEU A 12 11.96 -56.03 19.63
C LEU A 12 13.36 -55.51 19.26
N LEU A 13 13.69 -55.52 17.98
CA LEU A 13 14.83 -54.80 17.41
C LEU A 13 14.53 -53.30 17.36
N LEU A 14 15.22 -52.51 18.18
CA LEU A 14 15.37 -51.07 17.95
C LEU A 14 16.39 -50.84 16.83
N THR A 15 15.94 -50.45 15.65
CA THR A 15 16.76 -49.78 14.65
C THR A 15 16.75 -48.28 14.95
N GLY A 16 17.88 -47.75 15.45
CA GLY A 16 18.09 -46.31 15.59
C GLY A 16 18.17 -45.64 14.22
N LEU A 17 17.15 -44.86 13.86
CA LEU A 17 17.26 -43.82 12.84
C LEU A 17 17.97 -42.63 13.48
N ALA A 18 19.22 -42.40 13.06
CA ALA A 18 19.90 -41.14 13.30
C ALA A 18 19.12 -40.05 12.55
N ALA A 19 18.38 -39.22 13.30
CA ALA A 19 17.79 -38.01 12.77
C ALA A 19 18.93 -37.09 12.35
N THR A 20 19.09 -36.87 11.04
CA THR A 20 19.85 -35.73 10.53
C THR A 20 19.21 -34.47 11.12
N PRO A 21 19.99 -33.56 11.75
CA PRO A 21 19.42 -32.31 12.24
C PRO A 21 18.79 -31.59 11.04
N ALA A 22 17.49 -31.31 11.13
CA ALA A 22 16.83 -30.41 10.21
C ALA A 22 17.68 -29.14 10.16
N SER A 23 18.16 -28.78 8.98
CA SER A 23 18.76 -27.47 8.75
C SER A 23 17.71 -26.45 9.19
N ALA A 24 17.92 -25.79 10.34
CA ALA A 24 17.06 -24.71 10.76
C ALA A 24 17.00 -23.70 9.61
N SER A 25 15.82 -23.55 8.99
CA SER A 25 15.60 -22.51 8.00
C SER A 25 15.96 -21.18 8.65
N ARG A 26 16.70 -20.33 7.94
CA ARG A 26 16.95 -18.98 8.43
C ARG A 26 15.59 -18.31 8.67
N PRO A 27 15.39 -17.62 9.80
CA PRO A 27 14.11 -17.00 10.09
C PRO A 27 13.82 -15.89 9.07
N LEU A 28 12.61 -15.90 8.48
CA LEU A 28 12.17 -14.98 7.43
C LEU A 28 12.15 -13.54 7.94
N LYS A 29 12.76 -12.60 7.20
CA LYS A 29 12.85 -11.20 7.60
C LYS A 29 11.99 -10.32 6.72
N ARG A 30 10.93 -9.74 7.29
CA ARG A 30 10.07 -8.79 6.57
C ARG A 30 10.86 -7.54 6.18
N ILE A 31 10.74 -7.12 4.93
CA ILE A 31 11.26 -5.82 4.47
C ILE A 31 10.25 -4.76 4.89
N VAL A 32 10.67 -3.79 5.71
CA VAL A 32 9.81 -2.72 6.21
C VAL A 32 10.40 -1.35 5.87
N GLU A 33 9.58 -0.31 6.06
CA GLU A 33 9.91 1.09 5.81
C GLU A 33 11.20 1.54 6.54
N SER A 34 12.01 2.36 5.88
CA SER A 34 13.24 2.91 6.45
C SER A 34 12.99 4.24 7.16
N LEU A 35 12.41 4.17 8.37
CA LEU A 35 11.99 5.36 9.10
C LEU A 35 13.14 6.19 9.69
N ASP A 36 12.95 7.52 9.67
CA ASP A 36 13.79 8.47 10.39
C ASP A 36 13.47 8.47 11.89
N ARG A 37 14.04 9.41 12.65
CA ARG A 37 13.83 9.48 14.11
C ARG A 37 12.43 9.94 14.52
N GLY A 38 11.59 10.43 13.61
CA GLY A 38 10.26 10.95 13.93
C GLY A 38 10.29 11.99 15.04
N LEU A 39 11.40 12.72 15.21
CA LEU A 39 11.58 13.59 16.38
C LEU A 39 10.49 14.66 16.36
N VAL A 40 9.73 14.76 17.45
CA VAL A 40 8.64 15.72 17.59
C VAL A 40 8.87 16.60 18.81
N ALA A 41 8.43 17.86 18.72
CA ALA A 41 8.51 18.85 19.79
C ALA A 41 7.15 19.51 20.02
N VAL A 42 6.63 19.39 21.25
CA VAL A 42 5.36 19.98 21.67
C VAL A 42 5.47 20.68 23.03
N PRO A 43 4.56 21.60 23.39
CA PRO A 43 4.53 22.19 24.72
C PRO A 43 4.39 21.13 25.82
N ALA A 44 5.29 21.15 26.81
CA ALA A 44 5.24 20.22 27.93
C ALA A 44 4.18 20.62 28.96
N GLN A 45 3.59 19.62 29.64
CA GLN A 45 2.80 19.87 30.84
C GLN A 45 3.66 20.54 31.92
N GLY A 46 3.16 21.63 32.49
CA GLY A 46 3.91 22.42 33.49
C GLY A 46 5.02 23.31 32.90
N GLY A 47 5.06 23.50 31.58
CA GLY A 47 5.97 24.41 30.89
C GLY A 47 7.26 23.77 30.39
N GLY A 48 7.84 24.39 29.35
CA GLY A 48 8.98 23.85 28.60
C GLY A 48 8.56 23.16 27.30
N THR A 49 9.47 22.41 26.69
CA THR A 49 9.24 21.63 25.47
C THR A 49 9.36 20.14 25.78
N PHE A 50 8.34 19.37 25.46
CA PHE A 50 8.38 17.91 25.47
C PHE A 50 8.84 17.42 24.10
N LEU A 51 9.77 16.48 24.11
CA LEU A 51 10.36 15.85 22.94
C LEU A 51 10.14 14.34 23.03
N SER A 52 9.78 13.72 21.91
CA SER A 52 9.79 12.26 21.76
C SER A 52 10.34 11.87 20.39
N TRP A 53 10.90 10.68 20.27
CA TRP A 53 11.48 10.15 19.03
C TRP A 53 11.45 8.63 18.98
N ARG A 54 11.62 8.09 17.77
CA ARG A 54 11.51 6.66 17.52
C ARG A 54 12.77 5.94 18.01
N LEU A 55 12.55 4.84 18.73
CA LEU A 55 13.50 3.74 18.78
C LEU A 55 13.19 2.81 17.61
N LEU A 56 14.12 2.64 16.67
CA LEU A 56 13.84 1.81 15.49
C LEU A 56 13.89 0.33 15.86
N GLY A 57 12.97 -0.48 15.31
CA GLY A 57 12.95 -1.93 15.55
C GLY A 57 14.25 -2.64 15.13
N THR A 58 14.97 -2.12 14.13
CA THR A 58 16.29 -2.62 13.70
C THR A 58 17.39 -2.38 14.74
N GLU A 59 17.18 -1.46 15.68
CA GLU A 59 18.12 -1.09 16.74
C GLU A 59 17.70 -1.61 18.12
N TYR A 60 16.47 -2.10 18.25
CA TYR A 60 15.93 -2.60 19.51
C TYR A 60 16.78 -3.75 20.09
N GLY A 61 16.97 -3.74 21.40
CA GLY A 61 17.83 -4.70 22.12
C GLY A 61 19.35 -4.48 21.95
N SER A 62 19.79 -3.44 21.24
CA SER A 62 21.20 -3.06 21.17
C SER A 62 21.60 -2.07 22.28
N ASP A 63 22.92 -1.88 22.47
CA ASP A 63 23.49 -0.84 23.34
C ASP A 63 23.38 0.54 22.67
N ILE A 64 22.14 0.98 22.45
CA ILE A 64 21.77 2.27 21.87
C ILE A 64 21.23 3.20 22.96
N ALA A 65 21.75 4.42 22.97
CA ALA A 65 21.33 5.54 23.80
C ALA A 65 21.11 6.79 22.94
N PHE A 66 20.65 7.89 23.54
CA PHE A 66 20.37 9.13 22.81
C PHE A 66 20.89 10.38 23.51
N ASP A 67 21.39 11.31 22.70
CA ASP A 67 21.70 12.67 23.12
C ASP A 67 20.76 13.66 22.44
N VAL A 68 20.22 14.59 23.23
CA VAL A 68 19.28 15.61 22.78
C VAL A 68 20.01 16.95 22.69
N PHE A 69 19.79 17.67 21.61
CA PHE A 69 20.43 18.95 21.35
C PHE A 69 19.38 20.03 21.09
N LYS A 70 19.67 21.26 21.55
CA LYS A 70 18.99 22.50 21.15
C LYS A 70 20.03 23.40 20.48
N GLY A 71 19.92 23.57 19.16
CA GLY A 71 21.02 24.08 18.34
C GLY A 71 22.26 23.20 18.48
N SER A 72 23.40 23.77 18.89
CA SER A 72 24.64 23.03 19.15
C SER A 72 24.80 22.54 20.60
N ARG A 73 23.91 22.96 21.51
CA ARG A 73 24.02 22.64 22.94
C ARG A 73 23.34 21.31 23.24
N ARG A 74 24.12 20.36 23.77
CA ARG A 74 23.58 19.12 24.36
C ARG A 74 22.81 19.44 25.64
N LEU A 75 21.64 18.81 25.82
CA LEU A 75 20.72 19.10 26.92
C LEU A 75 20.86 18.11 28.08
N ASN A 76 21.20 16.86 27.79
CA ASN A 76 21.34 15.79 28.76
C ASN A 76 22.83 15.58 29.13
N ASP A 77 23.12 15.39 30.42
CA ASP A 77 24.49 15.18 30.90
C ASP A 77 25.03 13.79 30.51
N ARG A 78 24.15 12.78 30.53
CA ARG A 78 24.45 11.38 30.18
C ARG A 78 23.50 10.91 29.06
N PRO A 79 23.96 10.04 28.13
CA PRO A 79 23.09 9.50 27.09
C PRO A 79 21.87 8.81 27.69
N ILE A 80 20.68 9.10 27.14
CA ILE A 80 19.38 8.60 27.60
C ILE A 80 19.22 7.16 27.13
N THR A 81 18.87 6.26 28.05
CA THR A 81 18.73 4.81 27.81
C THR A 81 17.40 4.23 28.29
N GLU A 82 16.68 4.98 29.10
CA GLU A 82 15.50 4.58 29.84
C GLU A 82 14.18 4.88 29.10
N SER A 83 14.20 5.81 28.15
CA SER A 83 13.06 6.18 27.31
C SER A 83 13.55 6.76 25.99
N THR A 84 12.62 7.14 25.12
CA THR A 84 12.88 8.01 23.97
C THR A 84 12.09 9.31 24.05
N THR A 85 12.05 9.86 25.27
CA THR A 85 11.41 11.15 25.58
C THR A 85 12.36 12.06 26.36
N PHE A 86 12.16 13.38 26.26
CA PHE A 86 12.90 14.37 27.04
C PHE A 86 12.09 15.65 27.23
N THR A 87 12.13 16.26 28.43
CA THR A 87 11.52 17.57 28.67
C THR A 87 12.60 18.64 28.84
N ASP A 88 12.73 19.54 27.87
CA ASP A 88 13.58 20.73 27.99
C ASP A 88 12.86 21.84 28.76
N ARG A 89 13.41 22.22 29.92
CA ARG A 89 12.96 23.37 30.72
C ARG A 89 13.90 24.58 30.65
N SER A 90 14.91 24.52 29.79
CA SER A 90 15.81 25.65 29.59
C SER A 90 15.12 26.82 28.89
N ARG A 91 15.58 28.05 29.16
CA ARG A 91 15.06 29.26 28.52
C ARG A 91 15.52 29.38 27.06
N GLY A 92 14.77 30.13 26.26
CA GLY A 92 15.08 30.46 24.86
C GLY A 92 14.45 29.52 23.85
N THR A 93 14.48 29.93 22.58
CA THR A 93 14.02 29.14 21.42
C THR A 93 15.21 28.47 20.73
N GLY A 94 14.96 27.45 19.92
CA GLY A 94 15.98 26.80 19.09
C GLY A 94 15.52 25.44 18.57
N ASP A 95 16.15 25.02 17.48
CA ASP A 95 15.85 23.75 16.82
C ASP A 95 16.32 22.56 17.66
N TYR A 96 15.46 21.55 17.79
CA TYR A 96 15.82 20.32 18.49
C TYR A 96 16.28 19.25 17.50
N THR A 97 17.32 18.51 17.87
CA THR A 97 17.78 17.31 17.15
C THR A 97 18.18 16.24 18.15
N VAL A 98 18.17 14.98 17.73
CA VAL A 98 18.69 13.85 18.51
C VAL A 98 19.84 13.18 17.78
N ARG A 99 20.77 12.60 18.54
CA ARG A 99 21.82 11.72 18.02
C ARG A 99 21.72 10.39 18.74
N ALA A 100 21.60 9.31 17.99
CA ALA A 100 21.82 7.99 18.54
C ALA A 100 23.29 7.85 18.96
N VAL A 101 23.54 7.13 20.04
CA VAL A 101 24.85 6.74 20.54
C VAL A 101 24.87 5.22 20.58
N VAL A 102 25.58 4.60 19.65
CA VAL A 102 25.62 3.14 19.49
C VAL A 102 26.99 2.65 19.90
N ARG A 103 27.06 1.78 20.93
CA ARG A 103 28.34 1.28 21.49
C ARG A 103 29.31 2.42 21.82
N GLY A 104 28.79 3.49 22.43
CA GLY A 104 29.55 4.69 22.80
C GLY A 104 29.93 5.63 21.65
N ARG A 105 29.51 5.37 20.40
CA ARG A 105 29.79 6.24 19.25
C ARG A 105 28.55 7.01 18.82
N ALA A 106 28.64 8.33 18.82
CA ALA A 106 27.59 9.20 18.30
C ALA A 106 27.40 8.99 16.79
N GLN A 107 26.14 8.86 16.39
CA GLN A 107 25.70 8.77 14.99
C GLN A 107 25.39 10.16 14.44
N ALA A 108 24.98 10.21 13.16
CA ALA A 108 24.50 11.43 12.54
C ALA A 108 23.32 12.05 13.34
N LYS A 109 23.20 13.38 13.27
CA LYS A 109 22.04 14.08 13.84
C LYS A 109 20.78 13.72 13.06
N SER A 110 19.66 13.60 13.76
CA SER A 110 18.34 13.56 13.14
C SER A 110 18.06 14.85 12.36
N PRO A 111 17.04 14.83 11.50
CA PRO A 111 16.33 16.05 11.12
C PRO A 111 15.85 16.85 12.34
N VAL A 112 15.54 18.13 12.10
CA VAL A 112 14.98 19.02 13.14
C VAL A 112 13.63 18.48 13.57
N ALA A 113 13.32 18.60 14.87
CA ALA A 113 12.06 18.18 15.44
C ALA A 113 10.87 18.80 14.71
N PHE A 114 9.93 17.95 14.31
CA PHE A 114 8.65 18.38 13.76
C PHE A 114 7.78 19.01 14.86
N THR A 115 7.01 20.04 14.51
CA THR A 115 6.00 20.63 15.39
C THR A 115 4.63 20.37 14.78
N PRO A 116 3.80 19.50 15.40
CA PRO A 116 2.48 19.18 14.90
C PRO A 116 1.56 20.40 14.79
N GLY A 117 0.67 20.36 13.80
CA GLY A 117 -0.28 21.43 13.52
C GLY A 117 -1.31 20.99 12.49
N ASP A 118 -1.88 21.99 11.81
CA ASP A 118 -2.87 21.79 10.75
C ASP A 118 -2.17 21.56 9.41
N ILE A 119 -2.55 20.48 8.72
CA ILE A 119 -2.22 20.15 7.34
C ILE A 119 -3.33 20.79 6.49
N PRO A 120 -3.07 21.91 5.77
CA PRO A 120 -4.09 22.55 4.95
C PRO A 120 -4.51 21.62 3.83
N LEU A 121 -5.81 21.42 3.69
CA LEU A 121 -6.35 20.63 2.62
C LEU A 121 -6.66 21.51 1.40
N ALA A 122 -6.55 20.92 0.21
CA ALA A 122 -6.94 21.56 -1.02
C ALA A 122 -8.42 21.96 -1.01
N ALA A 123 -8.71 23.12 -1.59
CA ALA A 123 -10.07 23.67 -1.59
C ALA A 123 -11.05 22.72 -2.29
N ALA A 124 -12.05 22.27 -1.55
CA ALA A 124 -13.18 21.47 -2.03
C ALA A 124 -14.40 21.68 -1.11
N PRO A 125 -15.15 22.79 -1.28
CA PRO A 125 -16.31 23.07 -0.44
C PRO A 125 -17.37 21.96 -0.51
N GLY A 126 -17.88 21.54 0.64
CA GLY A 126 -18.85 20.45 0.73
C GLY A 126 -18.22 19.05 0.67
N TYR A 127 -16.92 18.94 0.92
CA TYR A 127 -16.21 17.66 1.06
C TYR A 127 -15.66 17.50 2.47
N TYR A 128 -15.57 16.26 2.94
CA TYR A 128 -14.97 15.88 4.21
C TYR A 128 -13.93 14.77 4.03
N VAL A 129 -13.11 14.54 5.05
CA VAL A 129 -12.16 13.42 5.08
C VAL A 129 -12.76 12.23 5.82
N GLN A 130 -12.82 11.07 5.15
CA GLN A 130 -13.31 9.84 5.79
C GLN A 130 -12.17 8.97 6.31
N HIS A 131 -11.13 8.77 5.52
CA HIS A 131 -9.98 7.94 5.87
C HIS A 131 -8.67 8.61 5.48
N ALA A 132 -7.63 8.32 6.25
CA ALA A 132 -6.26 8.69 5.99
C ALA A 132 -5.35 7.46 6.04
N TRP A 133 -4.36 7.37 5.17
CA TRP A 133 -3.36 6.31 5.09
C TRP A 133 -1.95 6.91 5.12
N PRO A 134 -1.16 6.63 6.16
CA PRO A 134 0.26 6.99 6.18
C PRO A 134 1.09 6.09 5.25
N GLY A 135 2.08 6.70 4.59
CA GLY A 135 3.11 6.02 3.81
C GLY A 135 4.29 6.97 3.56
N ASP A 136 5.50 6.44 3.51
CA ASP A 136 6.69 7.21 3.12
C ASP A 136 6.71 7.30 1.59
N LEU A 137 6.17 8.38 1.02
CA LEU A 137 5.90 8.46 -0.42
C LEU A 137 7.13 8.88 -1.22
N ASP A 138 8.10 9.53 -0.57
CA ASP A 138 9.31 10.04 -1.24
C ASP A 138 10.63 9.37 -0.81
N GLY A 139 10.59 8.56 0.24
CA GLY A 139 11.69 7.73 0.75
C GLY A 139 12.63 8.48 1.71
N ASP A 140 12.16 9.55 2.35
CA ASP A 140 12.96 10.33 3.30
C ASP A 140 12.89 9.81 4.75
N GLY A 141 12.08 8.78 5.00
CA GLY A 141 11.87 8.15 6.31
C GLY A 141 10.76 8.80 7.14
N ARG A 142 9.99 9.74 6.58
CA ARG A 142 8.80 10.35 7.20
C ARG A 142 7.56 9.92 6.47
N TYR A 143 6.45 9.92 7.19
CA TYR A 143 5.16 9.64 6.59
C TYR A 143 4.60 10.90 5.94
N GLU A 144 4.16 10.77 4.70
CA GLU A 144 3.08 11.56 4.12
C GLU A 144 1.74 10.88 4.45
N ILE A 145 0.66 11.60 4.22
CA ILE A 145 -0.70 11.10 4.41
C ILE A 145 -1.48 11.19 3.11
N VAL A 146 -2.02 10.06 2.66
CA VAL A 146 -3.03 9.98 1.59
C VAL A 146 -4.41 10.00 2.22
N VAL A 147 -5.34 10.80 1.70
CA VAL A 147 -6.67 11.00 2.28
C VAL A 147 -7.76 10.79 1.25
N SER A 148 -8.89 10.21 1.67
CA SER A 148 -10.12 10.20 0.88
C SER A 148 -10.94 11.46 1.15
N ARG A 149 -11.23 12.21 0.09
CA ARG A 149 -12.14 13.37 0.10
C ARG A 149 -13.47 12.97 -0.49
N LEU A 150 -14.50 12.93 0.35
CA LEU A 150 -15.84 12.54 -0.05
C LEU A 150 -16.76 13.74 -0.08
N SER A 151 -17.59 13.83 -1.12
CA SER A 151 -18.60 14.88 -1.24
C SER A 151 -19.82 14.57 -0.35
N TYR A 152 -20.37 15.59 0.31
CA TYR A 152 -21.71 15.50 0.91
C TYR A 152 -22.82 15.44 -0.14
N ASP A 153 -22.54 15.97 -1.34
CA ASP A 153 -23.41 15.89 -2.51
C ASP A 153 -23.10 14.61 -3.28
N LEU A 154 -24.08 13.72 -3.34
CA LEU A 154 -23.94 12.38 -3.91
C LEU A 154 -23.85 12.36 -5.45
N ASP A 155 -23.92 13.51 -6.10
CA ASP A 155 -23.77 13.64 -7.56
C ASP A 155 -22.41 14.26 -7.97
N LYS A 156 -21.40 14.17 -7.09
CA LYS A 156 -20.05 14.72 -7.32
C LYS A 156 -18.94 13.67 -7.14
N PRO A 157 -17.83 13.81 -7.90
CA PRO A 157 -16.70 12.89 -7.79
C PRO A 157 -16.05 12.95 -6.42
N ASN A 158 -15.49 11.82 -5.99
CA ASN A 158 -14.61 11.73 -4.84
C ASN A 158 -13.16 11.96 -5.27
N TYR A 159 -12.30 12.39 -4.33
CA TYR A 159 -10.88 12.58 -4.60
C TYR A 159 -10.01 11.74 -3.66
N LEU A 160 -8.83 11.35 -4.16
CA LEU A 160 -7.69 10.99 -3.32
C LEU A 160 -6.66 12.12 -3.38
N GLU A 161 -6.08 12.46 -2.25
CA GLU A 161 -5.09 13.53 -2.13
C GLU A 161 -3.93 13.08 -1.25
N ALA A 162 -2.72 13.55 -1.54
CA ALA A 162 -1.56 13.31 -0.69
C ALA A 162 -0.97 14.61 -0.16
N TYR A 163 -0.54 14.58 1.10
CA TYR A 163 0.05 15.70 1.81
C TYR A 163 1.24 15.26 2.64
N THR A 164 2.27 16.10 2.69
CA THR A 164 3.27 16.01 3.76
C THR A 164 2.64 16.41 5.10
N LEU A 165 3.15 15.88 6.22
CA LEU A 165 2.72 16.32 7.55
C LEU A 165 2.97 17.82 7.81
N ALA A 166 3.88 18.44 7.06
CA ALA A 166 4.15 19.87 7.11
C ALA A 166 3.14 20.74 6.34
N GLY A 167 2.15 20.14 5.67
CA GLY A 167 1.06 20.86 5.00
C GLY A 167 1.25 21.14 3.51
N ALA A 168 2.31 20.62 2.88
CA ALA A 168 2.44 20.70 1.43
C ALA A 168 1.56 19.64 0.75
N GLN A 169 0.65 20.07 -0.13
CA GLN A 169 -0.07 19.17 -1.03
C GLN A 169 0.88 18.65 -2.10
N LEU A 170 0.88 17.33 -2.31
CA LEU A 170 1.68 16.67 -3.34
C LEU A 170 0.87 16.51 -4.63
N TRP A 171 -0.33 15.95 -4.54
CA TRP A 171 -1.18 15.68 -5.71
C TRP A 171 -2.65 15.47 -5.33
N ARG A 172 -3.51 15.43 -6.36
CA ARG A 172 -4.92 15.02 -6.28
C ARG A 172 -5.22 14.10 -7.46
N VAL A 173 -5.90 12.99 -7.19
CA VAL A 173 -6.54 12.11 -8.18
C VAL A 173 -8.05 12.30 -8.10
N ASP A 174 -8.69 12.52 -9.25
CA ASP A 174 -10.15 12.60 -9.39
C ASP A 174 -10.71 11.25 -9.81
N LEU A 175 -11.54 10.64 -8.97
CA LEU A 175 -12.06 9.30 -9.25
C LEU A 175 -13.17 9.32 -10.32
N GLY A 176 -13.63 10.51 -10.71
CA GLY A 176 -14.58 10.72 -11.79
C GLY A 176 -16.01 10.28 -11.47
N PRO A 177 -16.93 10.36 -12.44
CA PRO A 177 -18.33 10.02 -12.25
C PRO A 177 -18.59 8.61 -11.70
N ALA A 178 -17.69 7.67 -11.99
CA ALA A 178 -17.78 6.28 -11.54
C ALA A 178 -17.59 6.10 -10.02
N SER A 179 -17.17 7.15 -9.29
CA SER A 179 -17.03 7.10 -7.83
C SER A 179 -18.34 7.33 -7.07
N PHE A 180 -19.38 7.83 -7.75
CA PHE A 180 -20.69 8.13 -7.15
C PHE A 180 -21.86 7.63 -8.01
N THR A 181 -21.69 7.56 -9.32
CA THR A 181 -22.71 7.02 -10.23
C THR A 181 -22.77 5.51 -10.07
N ARG A 182 -23.96 5.02 -9.74
CA ARG A 182 -24.26 3.59 -9.79
C ARG A 182 -24.64 3.21 -11.20
N GLN A 183 -24.03 2.16 -11.71
CA GLN A 183 -24.47 1.50 -12.93
C GLN A 183 -25.30 0.29 -12.52
N GLY A 184 -26.43 0.06 -13.21
CA GLY A 184 -27.27 -1.10 -12.93
C GLY A 184 -26.58 -2.40 -13.36
N GLY A 185 -26.17 -3.23 -12.41
CA GLY A 185 -25.87 -4.64 -12.62
C GLY A 185 -27.10 -5.51 -12.28
N ASN A 186 -26.89 -6.60 -11.55
CA ASN A 186 -27.94 -7.58 -11.25
C ASN A 186 -28.74 -7.28 -9.96
N ALA A 187 -28.34 -6.31 -9.13
CA ALA A 187 -28.96 -6.05 -7.83
C ALA A 187 -29.34 -4.58 -7.60
N ALA A 188 -30.31 -4.36 -6.71
CA ALA A 188 -30.91 -3.04 -6.47
C ALA A 188 -30.01 -2.04 -5.70
N ASN A 189 -28.80 -2.42 -5.30
CA ASN A 189 -27.91 -1.63 -4.41
C ASN A 189 -26.44 -1.65 -4.85
N ASP A 190 -26.15 -1.89 -6.12
CA ASP A 190 -24.79 -2.00 -6.64
C ASP A 190 -23.89 -0.78 -6.28
N PRO A 191 -22.63 -1.00 -5.86
CA PRO A 191 -21.73 0.08 -5.47
C PRO A 191 -21.21 0.84 -6.70
N PRO A 192 -20.79 2.10 -6.55
CA PRO A 192 -20.03 2.79 -7.59
C PRO A 192 -18.74 2.03 -7.93
N LEU A 193 -18.39 2.00 -9.22
CA LEU A 193 -17.28 1.20 -9.75
C LEU A 193 -15.92 1.65 -9.21
N ALA A 194 -15.74 2.94 -8.93
CA ALA A 194 -14.53 3.54 -8.35
C ALA A 194 -14.78 4.07 -6.91
N ALA A 195 -15.57 3.35 -6.12
CA ALA A 195 -15.82 3.70 -4.73
C ALA A 195 -14.54 3.55 -3.88
N ILE A 196 -14.05 4.66 -3.33
CA ILE A 196 -12.89 4.71 -2.42
C ILE A 196 -13.27 4.83 -0.93
N SER A 197 -14.58 4.80 -0.66
CA SER A 197 -15.17 4.79 0.66
C SER A 197 -16.67 4.49 0.53
N GLY A 198 -17.30 4.05 1.62
CA GLY A 198 -18.75 3.83 1.69
C GLY A 198 -19.57 5.03 1.19
N TYR A 199 -20.53 4.75 0.31
CA TYR A 199 -21.30 5.77 -0.42
C TYR A 199 -22.72 5.96 0.14
N GLY A 200 -22.99 7.15 0.71
CA GLY A 200 -24.32 7.65 1.08
C GLY A 200 -25.11 6.80 2.08
N ASP A 201 -26.41 7.11 2.22
CA ASP A 201 -27.32 6.43 3.15
C ASP A 201 -27.72 5.00 2.74
N VAL A 202 -27.12 4.43 1.69
CA VAL A 202 -27.55 3.12 1.19
C VAL A 202 -26.95 2.00 2.00
N ALA A 203 -27.83 1.20 2.60
CA ALA A 203 -27.50 0.02 3.37
C ALA A 203 -26.89 -1.07 2.45
N GLY A 204 -25.66 -1.50 2.76
CA GLY A 204 -25.02 -2.67 2.16
C GLY A 204 -23.54 -2.53 1.79
N TYR A 205 -23.06 -1.31 1.48
CA TYR A 205 -21.68 -1.06 1.00
C TYR A 205 -20.99 0.11 1.73
N ARG A 206 -21.38 0.35 2.99
CA ARG A 206 -20.85 1.45 3.82
C ARG A 206 -19.42 1.21 4.30
N ASN A 207 -18.84 0.06 4.01
CA ASN A 207 -17.51 -0.36 4.43
C ASN A 207 -16.57 -0.58 3.23
N ASP A 208 -16.95 -0.14 2.03
CA ASP A 208 -16.03 -0.12 0.91
C ASP A 208 -14.93 0.91 1.20
N ASP A 209 -13.68 0.57 0.91
CA ASP A 209 -12.55 1.51 1.00
C ASP A 209 -11.69 1.46 -0.27
N ASN A 210 -11.45 0.26 -0.82
CA ASN A 210 -10.72 -0.03 -2.06
C ASN A 210 -9.46 0.83 -2.28
N VAL A 211 -8.79 1.21 -1.19
CA VAL A 211 -7.58 2.04 -1.18
C VAL A 211 -6.65 1.54 -0.09
N THR A 212 -5.37 1.43 -0.42
CA THR A 212 -4.32 1.21 0.58
C THR A 212 -2.99 1.82 0.12
N VAL A 213 -2.07 2.01 1.06
CA VAL A 213 -0.78 2.69 0.85
C VAL A 213 0.35 1.88 1.48
N TYR A 214 1.33 1.49 0.67
CA TYR A 214 2.47 0.68 1.09
C TYR A 214 3.56 0.65 0.02
N ASP A 215 4.81 0.45 0.42
CA ASP A 215 5.94 0.15 -0.47
C ASP A 215 5.88 -1.33 -0.88
N LEU A 216 5.22 -1.61 -2.01
CA LEU A 216 4.93 -2.99 -2.40
C LEU A 216 6.11 -3.64 -3.11
N ASP A 217 6.86 -2.85 -3.88
CA ASP A 217 8.02 -3.32 -4.65
C ASP A 217 9.34 -3.28 -3.84
N SER A 218 9.30 -2.78 -2.60
CA SER A 218 10.44 -2.68 -1.69
C SER A 218 11.57 -1.80 -2.23
N ASP A 219 11.22 -0.70 -2.91
CA ASP A 219 12.18 0.28 -3.42
C ASP A 219 12.51 1.39 -2.41
N GLY A 220 11.77 1.48 -1.32
CA GLY A 220 11.90 2.48 -0.26
C GLY A 220 10.87 3.60 -0.33
N ARG A 221 9.89 3.53 -1.23
CA ARG A 221 8.80 4.49 -1.37
C ARG A 221 7.47 3.76 -1.47
N ALA A 222 6.45 4.30 -0.81
CA ALA A 222 5.12 3.74 -0.86
C ALA A 222 4.39 4.11 -2.15
N GLU A 223 3.71 3.15 -2.74
CA GLU A 223 2.66 3.35 -3.75
C GLU A 223 1.29 3.52 -3.10
N VAL A 224 0.34 4.03 -3.89
CA VAL A 224 -1.09 4.01 -3.57
C VAL A 224 -1.79 3.02 -4.49
N PHE A 225 -2.47 2.05 -3.90
CA PHE A 225 -3.29 1.07 -4.63
C PHE A 225 -4.74 1.48 -4.51
N VAL A 226 -5.44 1.65 -5.63
CA VAL A 226 -6.81 2.17 -5.65
C VAL A 226 -7.65 1.49 -6.72
N LYS A 227 -8.92 1.22 -6.40
CA LYS A 227 -9.90 0.79 -7.40
C LYS A 227 -10.33 1.96 -8.27
N THR A 228 -10.09 1.81 -9.57
CA THR A 228 -10.40 2.84 -10.57
C THR A 228 -11.38 2.30 -11.60
N ALA A 229 -11.97 3.22 -12.36
CA ALA A 229 -12.89 2.90 -13.44
C ALA A 229 -12.82 3.99 -14.52
N ASN A 230 -13.60 3.80 -15.58
CA ASN A 230 -13.70 4.79 -16.66
C ASN A 230 -14.01 6.20 -16.13
N GLY A 231 -13.18 7.18 -16.48
CA GLY A 231 -13.30 8.58 -16.05
C GLY A 231 -12.43 8.97 -14.86
N THR A 232 -11.74 8.03 -14.18
CA THR A 232 -10.71 8.40 -13.20
C THR A 232 -9.59 9.18 -13.89
N THR A 233 -9.18 10.31 -13.31
CA THR A 233 -8.17 11.24 -13.82
C THR A 233 -7.02 11.38 -12.81
N PHE A 234 -5.81 11.05 -13.22
CA PHE A 234 -4.60 11.10 -12.40
C PHE A 234 -3.97 12.50 -12.38
N ALA A 235 -2.95 12.69 -11.55
CA ALA A 235 -2.35 14.00 -11.30
C ALA A 235 -1.71 14.67 -12.53
N ASP A 236 -1.30 13.88 -13.53
CA ASP A 236 -0.76 14.33 -14.82
C ASP A 236 -1.84 14.57 -15.89
N GLY A 237 -3.12 14.42 -15.52
CA GLY A 237 -4.27 14.56 -16.41
C GLY A 237 -4.57 13.32 -17.24
N ALA A 238 -3.84 12.21 -17.07
CA ALA A 238 -4.18 10.95 -17.73
C ALA A 238 -5.54 10.45 -17.24
N VAL A 239 -6.41 10.03 -18.17
CA VAL A 239 -7.76 9.56 -17.88
C VAL A 239 -7.90 8.08 -18.18
N VAL A 240 -8.45 7.32 -17.25
CA VAL A 240 -8.86 5.92 -17.48
C VAL A 240 -9.98 5.90 -18.52
N ARG A 241 -9.72 5.32 -19.68
CA ARG A 241 -10.70 5.13 -20.75
C ARG A 241 -10.94 3.63 -20.96
N SER A 242 -12.21 3.20 -20.86
CA SER A 242 -12.63 1.85 -21.25
C SER A 242 -13.82 1.90 -22.21
N GLY A 243 -13.83 0.97 -23.18
CA GLY A 243 -14.97 0.74 -24.07
C GLY A 243 -16.19 0.13 -23.39
N ASN A 244 -16.03 -0.46 -22.20
CA ASN A 244 -17.12 -0.97 -21.38
C ASN A 244 -17.24 -0.15 -20.09
N PRO A 245 -18.38 0.53 -19.85
CA PRO A 245 -18.54 1.38 -18.67
C PRO A 245 -18.59 0.62 -17.34
N LEU A 246 -18.71 -0.71 -17.34
CA LEU A 246 -18.68 -1.55 -16.14
C LEU A 246 -17.29 -2.09 -15.78
N ASP A 247 -16.27 -1.78 -16.58
CA ASP A 247 -14.92 -2.25 -16.28
C ASP A 247 -14.39 -1.57 -15.01
N GLN A 248 -13.76 -2.40 -14.18
CA GLN A 248 -13.18 -2.02 -12.90
C GLN A 248 -11.74 -2.49 -12.87
N PHE A 249 -10.87 -1.69 -12.27
CA PHE A 249 -9.45 -1.95 -12.27
C PHE A 249 -8.83 -1.77 -10.89
N VAL A 250 -7.71 -2.44 -10.67
CA VAL A 250 -6.75 -2.12 -9.63
C VAL A 250 -5.65 -1.28 -10.28
N SER A 251 -5.53 -0.02 -9.85
CA SER A 251 -4.45 0.88 -10.28
C SER A 251 -3.39 0.99 -9.20
N VAL A 252 -2.12 0.94 -9.63
CA VAL A 252 -0.94 1.30 -8.84
C VAL A 252 -0.60 2.73 -9.20
N VAL A 253 -0.60 3.62 -8.20
CA VAL A 253 -0.30 5.03 -8.34
C VAL A 253 1.00 5.31 -7.63
N ASP A 254 1.92 6.01 -8.31
CA ASP A 254 3.16 6.49 -7.72
C ASP A 254 2.83 7.43 -6.55
N GLY A 255 3.27 7.05 -5.34
CA GLY A 255 2.89 7.76 -4.13
C GLY A 255 3.38 9.20 -4.07
N ARG A 256 4.50 9.52 -4.72
CA ARG A 256 5.07 10.86 -4.73
C ARG A 256 4.35 11.81 -5.68
N THR A 257 3.90 11.29 -6.82
CA THR A 257 3.45 12.10 -7.96
C THR A 257 1.96 12.02 -8.23
N GLY A 258 1.26 10.97 -7.77
CA GLY A 258 -0.15 10.76 -8.06
C GLY A 258 -0.43 10.29 -9.48
N VAL A 259 0.60 9.84 -10.20
CA VAL A 259 0.53 9.33 -11.57
C VAL A 259 0.39 7.81 -11.58
N GLU A 260 -0.43 7.27 -12.47
CA GLU A 260 -0.62 5.82 -12.60
C GLU A 260 0.66 5.14 -13.12
N ARG A 261 1.19 4.17 -12.38
CA ARG A 261 2.30 3.30 -12.80
C ARG A 261 1.79 2.10 -13.60
N LYS A 262 0.72 1.48 -13.13
CA LYS A 262 0.17 0.23 -13.70
C LYS A 262 -1.31 0.13 -13.41
N ARG A 263 -2.04 -0.55 -14.31
CA ARG A 263 -3.42 -0.93 -14.09
C ARG A 263 -3.66 -2.35 -14.56
N VAL A 264 -4.45 -3.11 -13.81
CA VAL A 264 -4.96 -4.43 -14.21
C VAL A 264 -6.46 -4.50 -13.94
N PRO A 265 -7.25 -5.26 -14.71
CA PRO A 265 -8.64 -5.54 -14.34
C PRO A 265 -8.72 -6.17 -12.95
N VAL A 266 -9.79 -5.87 -12.20
CA VAL A 266 -10.11 -6.64 -10.99
C VAL A 266 -10.26 -8.13 -11.34
N ALA A 267 -10.13 -9.03 -10.36
CA ALA A 267 -10.27 -10.46 -10.63
C ALA A 267 -11.64 -10.77 -11.28
N GLY A 268 -11.59 -11.47 -12.41
CA GLY A 268 -12.69 -11.55 -13.37
C GLY A 268 -13.84 -12.48 -12.98
N ASP A 269 -13.70 -13.24 -11.89
CA ASP A 269 -14.62 -14.31 -11.50
C ASP A 269 -16.05 -13.82 -11.24
N PHE A 270 -16.22 -12.54 -10.86
CA PHE A 270 -17.51 -11.93 -10.54
C PHE A 270 -17.99 -10.91 -11.57
N VAL A 271 -17.34 -10.79 -12.73
CA VAL A 271 -17.70 -9.79 -13.75
C VAL A 271 -19.17 -9.95 -14.21
N ALA A 272 -19.66 -11.19 -14.30
CA ALA A 272 -21.05 -11.47 -14.68
C ALA A 272 -22.08 -11.13 -13.57
N ASP A 273 -21.63 -10.99 -12.32
CA ASP A 273 -22.51 -10.70 -11.18
C ASP A 273 -22.80 -9.21 -11.04
N GLY A 274 -21.94 -8.35 -11.61
CA GLY A 274 -22.09 -6.89 -11.60
C GLY A 274 -20.89 -6.16 -11.00
N PRO A 275 -21.01 -4.85 -10.74
CA PRO A 275 -19.96 -4.10 -10.06
C PRO A 275 -19.71 -4.62 -8.64
N SER A 276 -18.45 -4.60 -8.21
CA SER A 276 -18.03 -5.10 -6.91
C SER A 276 -17.73 -3.97 -5.93
N GLY A 277 -18.18 -4.12 -4.69
CA GLY A 277 -17.64 -3.40 -3.54
C GLY A 277 -16.36 -4.09 -3.08
N GLY A 278 -15.75 -3.62 -2.01
CA GLY A 278 -14.49 -4.23 -1.61
C GLY A 278 -13.64 -3.46 -0.61
N GLN A 279 -12.56 -4.13 -0.22
CA GLN A 279 -11.59 -3.64 0.76
C GLN A 279 -10.19 -4.04 0.34
N TYR A 280 -9.23 -3.12 0.49
CA TYR A 280 -7.82 -3.40 0.22
C TYR A 280 -7.02 -3.49 1.52
N GLY A 281 -5.92 -4.26 1.49
CA GLY A 281 -4.99 -4.41 2.59
C GLY A 281 -3.67 -5.02 2.12
N ILE A 282 -2.69 -5.12 3.01
CA ILE A 282 -1.36 -5.65 2.72
C ILE A 282 -1.08 -6.87 3.59
N GLY A 283 -0.39 -7.88 3.06
CA GLY A 283 0.10 -9.04 3.80
C GLY A 283 1.42 -9.57 3.26
N TYR A 284 2.26 -10.12 4.13
CA TYR A 284 3.53 -10.74 3.79
C TYR A 284 3.34 -12.24 3.53
N LEU A 285 2.80 -12.57 2.36
CA LEU A 285 2.39 -13.95 2.04
C LEU A 285 3.56 -14.92 1.85
N ASP A 286 4.77 -14.41 1.60
CA ASP A 286 6.01 -15.19 1.59
C ASP A 286 6.85 -15.00 2.88
N GLY A 287 6.36 -14.17 3.81
CA GLY A 287 7.01 -13.78 5.06
C GLY A 287 8.17 -12.78 4.92
N VAL A 288 8.39 -12.21 3.73
CA VAL A 288 9.52 -11.32 3.41
C VAL A 288 9.08 -10.06 2.68
N HIS A 289 8.30 -10.20 1.60
CA HIS A 289 7.83 -9.11 0.75
C HIS A 289 6.34 -8.87 0.95
N PRO A 290 5.89 -7.61 0.92
CA PRO A 290 4.48 -7.29 0.99
C PRO A 290 3.75 -7.66 -0.32
N SER A 291 2.51 -8.14 -0.20
CA SER A 291 1.56 -8.39 -1.29
C SER A 291 0.28 -7.59 -1.05
N LEU A 292 -0.34 -7.10 -2.13
CA LEU A 292 -1.65 -6.45 -2.08
C LEU A 292 -2.74 -7.52 -1.99
N ILE A 293 -3.66 -7.35 -1.05
CA ILE A 293 -4.87 -8.16 -0.91
C ILE A 293 -6.07 -7.31 -1.33
N THR A 294 -6.81 -7.77 -2.34
CA THR A 294 -8.06 -7.14 -2.77
C THR A 294 -9.23 -8.05 -2.45
N LYS A 295 -10.20 -7.56 -1.67
CA LYS A 295 -11.51 -8.18 -1.45
C LYS A 295 -12.51 -7.60 -2.45
N GLN A 296 -13.21 -8.44 -3.17
CA GLN A 296 -14.37 -8.08 -3.98
C GLN A 296 -15.64 -8.65 -3.36
N VAL A 297 -16.66 -7.82 -3.24
CA VAL A 297 -17.97 -8.21 -2.74
C VAL A 297 -19.02 -7.86 -3.79
N VAL A 298 -19.75 -8.86 -4.27
CA VAL A 298 -20.90 -8.68 -5.18
C VAL A 298 -22.15 -9.26 -4.55
N ARG A 299 -23.32 -8.72 -4.92
CA ARG A 299 -24.61 -9.20 -4.45
C ARG A 299 -25.35 -9.91 -5.58
N VAL A 300 -25.83 -11.12 -5.31
CA VAL A 300 -26.54 -11.95 -6.31
C VAL A 300 -28.00 -12.14 -5.92
N GLY A 301 -28.93 -11.62 -6.72
CA GLY A 301 -30.38 -11.75 -6.53
C GLY A 301 -31.10 -10.46 -6.09
N ALA A 302 -32.41 -10.36 -6.37
CA ALA A 302 -33.17 -9.12 -6.19
C ALA A 302 -33.34 -8.72 -4.71
N ARG A 303 -32.90 -7.49 -4.38
CA ARG A 303 -33.12 -6.70 -3.13
C ARG A 303 -32.67 -7.28 -1.78
N ARG A 304 -32.41 -8.58 -1.64
CA ARG A 304 -31.79 -9.25 -0.46
C ARG A 304 -30.99 -10.51 -0.82
N GLY A 305 -30.29 -10.44 -1.95
CA GLY A 305 -29.47 -11.54 -2.46
C GLY A 305 -28.26 -11.90 -1.58
N ASP A 306 -27.73 -13.11 -1.78
CA ASP A 306 -26.51 -13.58 -1.13
C ASP A 306 -25.30 -12.73 -1.56
N PHE A 307 -24.35 -12.54 -0.63
CA PHE A 307 -23.07 -11.92 -0.95
C PHE A 307 -22.08 -12.97 -1.41
N ARG A 308 -21.46 -12.75 -2.57
CA ARG A 308 -20.27 -13.50 -2.99
C ARG A 308 -19.04 -12.68 -2.68
N VAL A 309 -18.02 -13.35 -2.16
CA VAL A 309 -16.76 -12.72 -1.74
C VAL A 309 -15.61 -13.41 -2.46
N LEU A 310 -14.69 -12.60 -2.99
CA LEU A 310 -13.46 -13.06 -3.61
C LEU A 310 -12.28 -12.29 -3.02
N PHE A 311 -11.23 -13.01 -2.65
CA PHE A 311 -9.91 -12.43 -2.41
C PHE A 311 -9.02 -12.68 -3.64
N ALA A 312 -8.18 -11.70 -3.95
CA ALA A 312 -7.05 -11.87 -4.85
C ALA A 312 -5.81 -11.27 -4.20
N ALA A 313 -4.70 -12.00 -4.30
CA ALA A 313 -3.39 -11.55 -3.86
C ALA A 313 -2.55 -11.15 -5.07
N TRP A 314 -1.81 -10.05 -4.95
CA TRP A 314 -1.02 -9.47 -6.03
C TRP A 314 0.37 -9.07 -5.54
N ASP A 315 1.38 -9.34 -6.36
CA ASP A 315 2.76 -8.93 -6.16
C ASP A 315 3.09 -7.82 -7.17
N PHE A 316 3.86 -6.80 -6.77
CA PHE A 316 4.30 -5.71 -7.63
C PHE A 316 5.82 -5.60 -7.61
N ASP A 317 6.44 -5.53 -8.78
CA ASP A 317 7.91 -5.47 -8.93
C ASP A 317 8.43 -4.10 -9.39
N GLY A 318 7.57 -3.08 -9.31
CA GLY A 318 7.81 -1.73 -9.85
C GLY A 318 7.31 -1.52 -11.28
N ARG A 319 6.92 -2.59 -11.98
CA ARG A 319 6.43 -2.52 -13.36
C ARG A 319 5.14 -3.30 -13.55
N ASP A 320 5.07 -4.54 -13.07
CA ASP A 320 3.95 -5.43 -13.28
C ASP A 320 3.27 -5.80 -11.96
N LEU A 321 1.94 -5.63 -11.92
CA LEU A 321 1.10 -6.12 -10.85
C LEU A 321 0.61 -7.52 -11.23
N THR A 322 1.24 -8.54 -10.66
CA THR A 322 1.02 -9.94 -11.01
C THR A 322 0.15 -10.63 -9.98
N ARG A 323 -0.91 -11.31 -10.43
CA ARG A 323 -1.79 -12.06 -9.52
C ARG A 323 -1.12 -13.33 -9.04
N ARG A 324 -1.03 -13.51 -7.73
CA ARG A 324 -0.51 -14.69 -7.07
C ARG A 324 -1.55 -15.82 -7.01
N TRP A 325 -2.74 -15.50 -6.52
CA TRP A 325 -3.86 -16.45 -6.41
C TRP A 325 -5.20 -15.70 -6.30
N THR A 326 -6.30 -16.44 -6.48
CA THR A 326 -7.65 -16.02 -6.10
C THR A 326 -8.27 -17.04 -5.15
N PHE A 327 -9.13 -16.56 -4.25
CA PHE A 327 -9.97 -17.38 -3.38
C PHE A 327 -11.42 -16.91 -3.53
N VAL A 328 -12.33 -17.82 -3.89
CA VAL A 328 -13.77 -17.56 -3.94
C VAL A 328 -14.42 -18.23 -2.74
N ARG A 329 -15.07 -17.44 -1.88
CA ARG A 329 -15.72 -17.98 -0.67
C ARG A 329 -16.91 -18.87 -1.05
N GLY A 330 -16.88 -20.11 -0.56
CA GLY A 330 -18.00 -21.05 -0.59
C GLY A 330 -19.16 -20.63 0.31
N THR A 331 -20.32 -21.26 0.12
CA THR A 331 -21.55 -20.94 0.87
C THR A 331 -21.51 -21.37 2.34
N ASP A 332 -20.64 -22.31 2.69
CA ASP A 332 -20.46 -22.89 4.02
C ASP A 332 -19.20 -22.35 4.75
N GLN A 333 -18.47 -21.42 4.14
CA GLN A 333 -17.18 -20.91 4.61
C GLN A 333 -17.29 -19.61 5.43
N GLY A 334 -18.40 -19.44 6.16
CA GLY A 334 -18.64 -18.28 7.02
C GLY A 334 -19.20 -17.05 6.32
N THR A 335 -19.21 -15.93 7.05
CA THR A 335 -19.84 -14.66 6.63
C THR A 335 -18.85 -13.52 6.77
N SER A 336 -18.84 -12.63 5.77
CA SER A 336 -17.94 -11.48 5.74
C SER A 336 -18.31 -10.47 6.81
N PHE A 337 -17.32 -9.86 7.45
CA PHE A 337 -17.51 -8.70 8.33
C PHE A 337 -17.25 -7.41 7.55
N HIS A 338 -17.52 -6.28 8.17
CA HIS A 338 -17.31 -4.96 7.55
C HIS A 338 -15.84 -4.49 7.57
N GLN A 339 -14.89 -5.39 7.77
CA GLN A 339 -13.47 -5.08 7.93
C GLN A 339 -12.60 -6.32 7.62
N LEU A 340 -11.31 -6.11 7.39
CA LEU A 340 -10.31 -7.17 7.15
C LEU A 340 -9.18 -7.10 8.17
N ARG A 341 -8.61 -8.24 8.57
CA ARG A 341 -7.36 -8.31 9.32
C ARG A 341 -6.39 -9.21 8.60
N ILE A 342 -5.11 -8.83 8.60
CA ILE A 342 -4.06 -9.57 7.94
C ILE A 342 -2.91 -9.69 8.94
N ALA A 343 -2.62 -10.91 9.37
CA ALA A 343 -1.64 -11.20 10.42
C ALA A 343 -1.20 -12.67 10.35
N ASP A 344 0.00 -12.96 10.83
CA ASP A 344 0.53 -14.32 11.02
C ASP A 344 -0.13 -14.97 12.24
N VAL A 345 -1.27 -15.62 12.01
CA VAL A 345 -2.10 -16.19 13.09
C VAL A 345 -1.63 -17.57 13.51
N ASP A 346 -0.79 -18.23 12.72
CA ASP A 346 -0.26 -19.56 13.02
C ASP A 346 1.25 -19.62 13.29
N GLN A 347 1.89 -18.44 13.27
CA GLN A 347 3.27 -18.20 13.63
C GLN A 347 4.27 -18.93 12.71
N ASP A 348 3.91 -19.17 11.45
CA ASP A 348 4.80 -19.72 10.42
C ASP A 348 5.70 -18.65 9.75
N GLY A 349 5.44 -17.38 10.04
CA GLY A 349 6.14 -16.22 9.49
C GLY A 349 5.44 -15.52 8.34
N ARG A 350 4.33 -16.07 7.82
CA ARG A 350 3.52 -15.52 6.73
C ARG A 350 2.18 -15.04 7.26
N ASP A 351 1.55 -14.10 6.56
CA ASP A 351 0.27 -13.57 7.01
C ASP A 351 -0.93 -14.30 6.40
N GLU A 352 -1.91 -14.60 7.24
CA GLU A 352 -3.25 -15.05 6.88
C GLU A 352 -4.20 -13.84 6.69
N ILE A 353 -5.30 -14.06 5.98
CA ILE A 353 -6.33 -13.06 5.71
C ILE A 353 -7.61 -13.44 6.45
N ALA A 354 -7.99 -12.64 7.45
CA ALA A 354 -9.21 -12.80 8.24
C ALA A 354 -10.28 -11.79 7.80
N ASP A 355 -11.51 -12.27 7.60
CA ASP A 355 -12.66 -11.48 7.17
C ASP A 355 -13.82 -11.62 8.16
N GLY A 356 -13.50 -11.36 9.43
CA GLY A 356 -14.39 -11.59 10.54
C GLY A 356 -14.28 -13.02 11.05
N ASN A 357 -15.30 -13.83 10.76
CA ASN A 357 -15.44 -15.15 11.36
C ASN A 357 -14.76 -16.28 10.58
N TYR A 358 -14.01 -15.99 9.53
CA TYR A 358 -13.27 -16.98 8.76
C TYR A 358 -11.91 -16.45 8.33
N VAL A 359 -10.99 -17.38 8.03
CA VAL A 359 -9.61 -17.09 7.69
C VAL A 359 -9.18 -17.86 6.43
N VAL A 360 -8.39 -17.19 5.60
CA VAL A 360 -7.74 -17.73 4.40
C VAL A 360 -6.23 -17.73 4.62
N ASN A 361 -5.56 -18.82 4.27
CA ASN A 361 -4.11 -18.97 4.39
C ASN A 361 -3.36 -18.05 3.42
N SER A 362 -2.07 -17.82 3.71
CA SER A 362 -1.15 -17.05 2.86
C SER A 362 -1.05 -17.56 1.41
N ASP A 363 -1.38 -18.83 1.15
CA ASP A 363 -1.39 -19.46 -0.17
C ASP A 363 -2.75 -19.44 -0.88
N GLY A 364 -3.76 -18.80 -0.28
CA GLY A 364 -5.12 -18.69 -0.83
C GLY A 364 -6.03 -19.87 -0.52
N THR A 365 -5.59 -20.84 0.29
CA THR A 365 -6.45 -21.94 0.74
C THR A 365 -7.32 -21.54 1.93
N PHE A 366 -8.51 -22.12 2.05
CA PHE A 366 -9.37 -21.88 3.20
C PHE A 366 -8.77 -22.49 4.47
N ARG A 367 -8.74 -21.73 5.57
CA ARG A 367 -8.18 -22.19 6.84
C ARG A 367 -9.27 -22.72 7.77
N TYR A 368 -10.17 -21.86 8.20
CA TYR A 368 -11.26 -22.21 9.10
C TYR A 368 -12.40 -21.19 9.05
N VAL A 369 -13.56 -21.58 9.57
CA VAL A 369 -14.65 -20.69 10.01
C VAL A 369 -14.90 -20.95 11.49
N VAL A 370 -15.11 -19.89 12.26
CA VAL A 370 -15.45 -19.99 13.69
C VAL A 370 -16.82 -20.67 13.82
N PRO A 371 -16.94 -21.80 14.52
CA PRO A 371 -18.19 -22.56 14.58
C PRO A 371 -19.38 -21.69 15.03
N GLU A 372 -20.56 -21.91 14.44
CA GLU A 372 -21.87 -21.29 14.73
C GLU A 372 -21.89 -19.76 14.84
N SER A 373 -20.80 -19.11 14.45
CA SER A 373 -20.72 -17.67 14.38
C SER A 373 -21.42 -17.16 13.12
N VAL A 374 -21.87 -15.92 13.17
CA VAL A 374 -22.57 -15.22 12.10
C VAL A 374 -21.91 -13.85 11.88
N HIS A 375 -22.49 -13.06 10.98
CA HIS A 375 -22.01 -11.74 10.62
C HIS A 375 -21.85 -10.80 11.83
N GLY A 376 -20.90 -9.86 11.75
CA GLY A 376 -20.68 -8.84 12.75
C GLY A 376 -20.02 -7.57 12.19
N ASP A 377 -20.15 -6.50 12.96
CA ASP A 377 -19.64 -5.17 12.61
C ASP A 377 -18.17 -4.94 12.98
N ARG A 378 -17.63 -5.73 13.93
CA ARG A 378 -16.31 -5.51 14.54
C ARG A 378 -15.62 -6.81 14.93
N PHE A 379 -14.32 -6.88 14.68
CA PHE A 379 -13.45 -7.92 15.22
C PHE A 379 -12.01 -7.42 15.35
N HIS A 380 -11.25 -8.07 16.23
CA HIS A 380 -9.88 -7.75 16.59
C HIS A 380 -9.06 -9.04 16.58
N LEU A 381 -7.79 -8.93 16.20
CA LEU A 381 -6.78 -9.99 16.30
C LEU A 381 -5.53 -9.42 16.96
N GLY A 382 -4.97 -10.12 17.93
CA GLY A 382 -3.74 -9.74 18.63
C GLY A 382 -3.40 -10.73 19.74
N ASP A 383 -2.29 -10.50 20.44
CA ASP A 383 -1.94 -11.24 21.65
C ASP A 383 -2.76 -10.66 22.82
N LEU A 384 -3.95 -11.23 23.04
CA LEU A 384 -4.93 -10.73 24.02
C LEU A 384 -4.73 -11.41 25.38
N ASP A 385 -4.32 -12.68 25.39
CA ASP A 385 -3.94 -13.41 26.61
C ASP A 385 -2.44 -13.76 26.59
N PRO A 386 -1.59 -12.99 27.29
CA PRO A 386 -0.14 -13.20 27.30
C PRO A 386 0.29 -14.53 27.94
N ASN A 387 -0.63 -15.27 28.58
CA ASN A 387 -0.37 -16.59 29.16
C ASN A 387 -0.75 -17.73 28.20
N ARG A 388 -1.40 -17.44 27.08
CA ARG A 388 -1.74 -18.38 26.02
C ARG A 388 -0.79 -18.17 24.83
N PRO A 389 -0.06 -19.20 24.38
CA PRO A 389 0.76 -19.07 23.17
C PRO A 389 -0.12 -18.93 21.92
N GLY A 390 0.15 -17.91 21.13
CA GLY A 390 -0.57 -17.66 19.88
C GLY A 390 -1.06 -16.23 19.81
N LEU A 391 -1.96 -15.98 18.86
CA LEU A 391 -2.82 -14.80 18.87
C LEU A 391 -4.25 -15.26 19.15
N GLU A 392 -5.05 -14.35 19.68
CA GLU A 392 -6.47 -14.51 19.86
C GLU A 392 -7.25 -13.47 19.09
N GLY A 393 -8.54 -13.76 18.94
CA GLY A 393 -9.49 -12.82 18.38
C GLY A 393 -10.64 -12.53 19.34
N TYR A 394 -11.19 -11.32 19.21
CA TYR A 394 -12.43 -10.91 19.84
C TYR A 394 -13.37 -10.30 18.80
N ALA A 395 -14.60 -10.79 18.73
CA ALA A 395 -15.59 -10.36 17.76
C ALA A 395 -16.99 -10.26 18.36
N ILE A 396 -17.75 -9.27 17.87
CA ILE A 396 -19.18 -9.07 18.16
C ILE A 396 -20.02 -9.55 16.97
N GLN A 397 -21.31 -9.82 17.22
CA GLN A 397 -22.21 -10.35 16.19
C GLN A 397 -23.47 -9.50 16.05
N GLN A 398 -23.87 -9.27 14.81
CA GLN A 398 -25.07 -8.53 14.44
C GLN A 398 -26.18 -9.50 14.03
N THR A 399 -27.40 -9.19 14.43
CA THR A 399 -28.59 -9.86 13.93
C THR A 399 -28.97 -9.26 12.58
N GLU A 400 -28.64 -9.95 11.49
CA GLU A 400 -28.90 -9.48 10.13
C GLU A 400 -29.77 -10.48 9.33
N GLY A 401 -30.67 -9.96 8.49
CA GLY A 401 -31.42 -10.80 7.54
C GLY A 401 -32.42 -11.77 8.17
N GLY A 402 -32.75 -11.60 9.46
CA GLY A 402 -33.57 -12.54 10.23
C GLY A 402 -32.77 -13.71 10.82
N VAL A 403 -31.44 -13.69 10.69
CA VAL A 403 -30.53 -14.62 11.36
C VAL A 403 -30.22 -14.08 12.75
N PHE A 404 -30.62 -14.82 13.77
CA PHE A 404 -30.32 -14.49 15.17
C PHE A 404 -29.01 -15.14 15.58
N THR A 405 -28.18 -14.36 16.28
CA THR A 405 -26.87 -14.82 16.77
C THR A 405 -27.07 -15.74 17.98
N ALA A 406 -26.32 -16.84 18.09
CA ALA A 406 -26.39 -17.72 19.27
C ALA A 406 -25.77 -17.10 20.54
N PHE A 407 -24.81 -16.20 20.36
CA PHE A 407 -24.11 -15.47 21.41
C PHE A 407 -23.80 -14.04 20.93
N PRO A 408 -23.74 -13.03 21.81
CA PRO A 408 -23.51 -11.63 21.41
C PRO A 408 -22.10 -11.38 20.88
N TRP A 409 -21.11 -12.08 21.43
CA TRP A 409 -19.69 -11.90 21.14
C TRP A 409 -18.92 -13.16 21.54
N TYR A 410 -17.70 -13.27 21.03
CA TYR A 410 -16.82 -14.40 21.29
C TYR A 410 -15.35 -13.99 21.31
N TYR A 411 -14.61 -14.64 22.19
CA TYR A 411 -13.16 -14.65 22.31
C TYR A 411 -12.66 -16.03 21.87
N TYR A 412 -11.68 -16.08 20.98
CA TYR A 412 -11.31 -17.30 20.26
C TYR A 412 -9.82 -17.36 19.92
N ASP A 413 -9.32 -18.57 19.67
CA ASP A 413 -7.99 -18.82 19.17
C ASP A 413 -7.89 -18.40 17.69
N ALA A 414 -7.00 -17.45 17.36
CA ALA A 414 -6.92 -16.88 16.00
C ALA A 414 -6.31 -17.85 14.98
N SER A 415 -5.64 -18.91 15.40
CA SER A 415 -5.05 -19.89 14.49
C SER A 415 -6.05 -20.97 14.09
N THR A 416 -6.96 -21.33 14.99
CA THR A 416 -7.83 -22.51 14.83
C THR A 416 -9.31 -22.15 14.69
N GLY A 417 -9.70 -20.93 15.07
CA GLY A 417 -11.11 -20.54 15.15
C GLY A 417 -11.85 -21.17 16.34
N GLN A 418 -11.15 -21.85 17.24
CA GLN A 418 -11.76 -22.43 18.44
C GLN A 418 -12.22 -21.32 19.38
N ARG A 419 -13.53 -21.20 19.59
CA ARG A 419 -14.10 -20.32 20.63
C ARG A 419 -13.61 -20.78 22.00
N LEU A 420 -13.07 -19.83 22.76
CA LEU A 420 -12.57 -20.02 24.12
C LEU A 420 -13.62 -19.57 25.13
N ILE A 421 -14.17 -18.37 24.92
CA ILE A 421 -15.24 -17.79 25.74
C ILE A 421 -16.27 -17.16 24.81
N THR A 422 -17.54 -17.30 25.17
CA THR A 422 -18.66 -16.64 24.49
C THR A 422 -19.50 -15.90 25.51
N GLY A 423 -20.02 -14.73 25.12
CA GLY A 423 -21.10 -14.11 25.87
C GLY A 423 -22.39 -14.92 25.77
N ALA A 424 -23.40 -14.53 26.53
CA ALA A 424 -24.74 -15.12 26.45
C ALA A 424 -25.80 -14.05 26.14
N HIS A 425 -26.74 -14.42 25.28
CA HIS A 425 -28.03 -13.71 25.17
C HIS A 425 -28.97 -14.17 26.29
N PRO A 426 -30.01 -13.41 26.64
CA PRO A 426 -31.06 -13.95 27.51
C PRO A 426 -31.85 -15.06 26.81
N ASP A 427 -32.46 -15.96 27.59
CA ASP A 427 -33.13 -17.16 27.07
C ASP A 427 -34.27 -16.86 26.07
N ILE A 428 -35.06 -15.81 26.34
CA ILE A 428 -36.11 -15.30 25.44
C ILE A 428 -36.12 -13.77 25.52
N PRO A 429 -35.42 -13.08 24.63
CA PRO A 429 -35.50 -11.64 24.54
C PRO A 429 -36.80 -11.18 23.85
N PRO A 430 -37.43 -10.09 24.30
CA PRO A 430 -38.71 -9.62 23.77
C PRO A 430 -38.65 -8.94 22.40
N ASP A 431 -37.46 -8.54 21.92
CA ASP A 431 -37.27 -7.81 20.66
C ASP A 431 -35.90 -8.13 20.03
N ALA A 432 -35.89 -8.41 18.72
CA ALA A 432 -34.71 -8.76 17.92
C ALA A 432 -33.55 -7.77 18.06
N THR A 433 -33.84 -6.51 18.35
CA THR A 433 -32.82 -5.48 18.63
C THR A 433 -31.93 -5.81 19.83
N LEU A 434 -32.37 -6.69 20.74
CA LEU A 434 -31.59 -7.14 21.90
C LEU A 434 -30.55 -8.20 21.56
N TRP A 435 -30.67 -8.86 20.40
CA TRP A 435 -29.66 -9.80 19.91
C TRP A 435 -28.59 -9.13 19.06
N ASP A 436 -28.89 -7.93 18.57
CA ASP A 436 -27.93 -7.16 17.78
C ASP A 436 -26.91 -6.49 18.70
N VAL A 437 -25.64 -6.76 18.47
CA VAL A 437 -24.52 -6.10 19.12
C VAL A 437 -23.77 -5.29 18.07
N PRO A 438 -23.99 -3.97 17.96
CA PRO A 438 -23.44 -3.17 16.88
C PRO A 438 -22.00 -2.68 17.13
N ARG A 439 -21.50 -2.82 18.38
CA ARG A 439 -20.13 -2.42 18.75
C ARG A 439 -19.53 -3.38 19.77
N GLY A 440 -18.23 -3.55 19.68
CA GLY A 440 -17.37 -4.11 20.72
C GLY A 440 -15.93 -3.73 20.46
N THR A 441 -15.12 -3.75 21.51
CA THR A 441 -13.69 -3.48 21.43
C THR A 441 -12.96 -4.27 22.52
N THR A 442 -11.64 -4.33 22.39
CA THR A 442 -10.76 -4.99 23.34
C THR A 442 -9.54 -4.10 23.61
N ALA A 443 -9.17 -4.00 24.87
CA ALA A 443 -8.04 -3.21 25.34
C ALA A 443 -7.70 -3.64 26.77
N ASP A 444 -6.41 -3.64 27.12
CA ASP A 444 -6.00 -3.79 28.51
C ASP A 444 -6.24 -2.48 29.27
N ILE A 445 -7.24 -2.47 30.17
CA ILE A 445 -7.69 -1.29 30.90
C ILE A 445 -7.65 -1.49 32.41
N ASP A 446 -7.48 -2.73 32.90
CA ASP A 446 -7.47 -3.08 34.31
C ASP A 446 -6.19 -3.83 34.72
N PRO A 447 -5.26 -3.19 35.45
CA PRO A 447 -3.98 -3.81 35.83
C PRO A 447 -4.12 -4.96 36.83
N THR A 448 -5.33 -5.27 37.34
CA THR A 448 -5.53 -6.37 38.28
C THR A 448 -5.76 -7.73 37.61
N HIS A 449 -5.91 -7.75 36.28
CA HIS A 449 -6.10 -8.96 35.48
C HIS A 449 -5.09 -8.96 34.32
N PRO A 450 -4.28 -10.02 34.14
CA PRO A 450 -3.40 -10.11 32.98
C PRO A 450 -4.18 -10.27 31.67
N GLY A 451 -3.76 -9.57 30.61
CA GLY A 451 -4.37 -9.67 29.29
C GLY A 451 -5.29 -8.49 28.97
N TYR A 452 -5.96 -8.57 27.82
CA TYR A 452 -6.87 -7.54 27.37
C TYR A 452 -8.28 -7.85 27.88
N GLU A 453 -8.93 -6.86 28.48
CA GLU A 453 -10.37 -6.92 28.64
C GLU A 453 -11.08 -6.77 27.28
N PHE A 454 -12.32 -7.25 27.23
CA PHE A 454 -13.21 -7.03 26.09
C PHE A 454 -14.64 -6.73 26.56
N TRP A 455 -15.33 -5.89 25.77
CA TRP A 455 -16.70 -5.48 26.04
C TRP A 455 -17.44 -5.09 24.77
N ALA A 456 -18.76 -5.13 24.87
CA ALA A 456 -19.68 -4.82 23.79
C ALA A 456 -20.69 -3.74 24.19
N ALA A 457 -21.16 -2.96 23.21
CA ALA A 457 -22.29 -2.06 23.41
C ALA A 457 -23.59 -2.87 23.31
N THR A 458 -24.06 -3.37 24.44
CA THR A 458 -25.36 -4.04 24.51
C THR A 458 -26.48 -3.02 24.70
N ALA A 459 -27.67 -3.35 24.20
CA ALA A 459 -28.87 -2.50 24.37
C ALA A 459 -29.24 -2.27 25.85
N ASN A 460 -28.81 -3.17 26.74
CA ASN A 460 -28.96 -3.06 28.19
C ASN A 460 -27.73 -3.64 28.91
N SER A 461 -27.25 -2.94 29.94
CA SER A 461 -26.11 -3.34 30.79
C SER A 461 -26.37 -4.56 31.69
N ASP A 462 -27.63 -4.96 31.86
CA ASP A 462 -28.02 -6.15 32.63
C ASP A 462 -28.17 -7.40 31.75
N LEU A 463 -27.91 -7.32 30.44
CA LEU A 463 -27.89 -8.52 29.60
C LEU A 463 -26.76 -9.47 30.06
N PRO A 464 -26.95 -10.80 29.97
CA PRO A 464 -25.96 -11.77 30.46
C PRO A 464 -24.56 -11.61 29.84
N GLY A 465 -24.46 -11.14 28.59
CA GLY A 465 -23.20 -10.83 27.91
C GLY A 465 -22.77 -9.36 27.98
N ALA A 466 -23.43 -8.49 28.73
CA ALA A 466 -23.02 -7.09 28.86
C ALA A 466 -21.80 -6.91 29.77
N GLY A 467 -21.21 -5.72 29.82
CA GLY A 467 -20.12 -5.40 30.74
C GLY A 467 -18.72 -5.69 30.20
N VAL A 468 -17.74 -5.60 31.10
CA VAL A 468 -16.31 -5.80 30.83
C VAL A 468 -15.90 -7.18 31.32
N TRP A 469 -15.24 -7.93 30.44
CA TRP A 469 -14.87 -9.33 30.65
C TRP A 469 -13.37 -9.51 30.47
N THR A 470 -12.79 -10.41 31.25
CA THR A 470 -11.38 -10.81 31.14
C THR A 470 -11.22 -12.03 30.22
N VAL A 471 -9.99 -12.30 29.80
CA VAL A 471 -9.61 -13.52 29.05
C VAL A 471 -9.82 -14.83 29.82
N ASP A 472 -10.03 -14.76 31.13
CA ASP A 472 -10.39 -15.90 31.99
C ASP A 472 -11.93 -16.14 32.06
N GLY A 473 -12.73 -15.25 31.45
CA GLY A 473 -14.19 -15.34 31.46
C GLY A 473 -14.86 -14.75 32.70
N GLU A 474 -14.15 -13.91 33.45
CA GLU A 474 -14.71 -13.18 34.59
C GLU A 474 -15.33 -11.84 34.14
N GLN A 475 -16.58 -11.58 34.52
CA GLN A 475 -17.20 -10.26 34.36
C GLN A 475 -16.77 -9.33 35.50
N ILE A 476 -15.84 -8.42 35.23
CA ILE A 476 -15.27 -7.53 36.26
C ILE A 476 -16.07 -6.23 36.43
N SER A 477 -16.91 -5.86 35.45
CA SER A 477 -17.77 -4.68 35.53
C SER A 477 -19.04 -4.84 34.71
N LYS A 478 -20.17 -4.30 35.20
CA LYS A 478 -21.39 -4.11 34.40
C LYS A 478 -21.40 -2.79 33.63
N THR A 479 -20.66 -1.80 34.10
CA THR A 479 -20.45 -0.54 33.40
C THR A 479 -19.37 -0.74 32.36
N THR A 480 -19.67 -0.39 31.12
CA THR A 480 -18.72 -0.41 30.01
C THR A 480 -18.14 0.99 29.76
N PRO A 481 -16.87 1.09 29.37
CA PRO A 481 -16.30 2.34 28.87
C PRO A 481 -16.73 2.57 27.39
N SER A 482 -16.20 3.61 26.72
CA SER A 482 -16.51 3.82 25.30
C SER A 482 -16.16 2.60 24.45
N VAL A 483 -16.91 2.43 23.35
CA VAL A 483 -16.90 1.21 22.54
C VAL A 483 -16.56 1.57 21.08
N ASN A 484 -15.38 2.15 20.92
CA ASN A 484 -14.84 2.52 19.62
C ASN A 484 -13.40 2.05 19.47
N PHE A 485 -12.39 2.91 19.62
CA PHE A 485 -10.99 2.54 19.50
C PHE A 485 -10.30 2.47 20.85
N ARG A 486 -9.29 1.62 20.93
CA ARG A 486 -8.23 1.73 21.93
C ARG A 486 -7.13 2.66 21.41
N ILE A 487 -6.43 3.34 22.32
CA ILE A 487 -5.25 4.15 21.99
C ILE A 487 -4.24 4.13 23.14
N TRP A 488 -2.94 4.03 22.86
CA TRP A 488 -1.87 4.26 23.83
C TRP A 488 -1.46 5.73 23.80
N TRP A 489 -1.87 6.50 24.80
CA TRP A 489 -1.71 7.96 24.81
C TRP A 489 -0.86 8.47 25.98
N ASP A 490 -1.01 7.90 27.17
CA ASP A 490 -0.36 8.40 28.38
C ASP A 490 1.04 7.81 28.63
N GLY A 491 1.45 7.69 29.89
CA GLY A 491 2.78 7.21 30.26
C GLY A 491 2.83 5.73 30.66
N ASP A 492 1.69 5.12 30.99
CA ASP A 492 1.59 3.70 31.33
C ASP A 492 1.42 2.82 30.08
N THR A 493 1.44 1.50 30.25
CA THR A 493 1.32 0.54 29.14
C THR A 493 -0.10 0.01 28.95
N GLY A 494 -1.04 0.39 29.83
CA GLY A 494 -2.45 0.13 29.61
C GLY A 494 -3.00 1.03 28.50
N SER A 495 -4.12 0.64 27.94
CA SER A 495 -4.78 1.42 26.90
C SER A 495 -5.68 2.51 27.48
N GLU A 496 -5.73 3.63 26.77
CA GLU A 496 -6.82 4.58 26.78
C GLU A 496 -7.81 4.22 25.67
N LEU A 497 -8.89 5.00 25.56
CA LEU A 497 -9.93 4.80 24.56
C LEU A 497 -10.17 6.10 23.78
N LEU A 498 -10.21 5.98 22.46
CA LEU A 498 -10.49 7.06 21.52
C LEU A 498 -11.90 6.88 20.95
N ASP A 499 -12.76 7.87 21.15
CA ASP A 499 -14.11 7.92 20.60
C ASP A 499 -14.46 9.36 20.19
N ASN A 500 -15.12 9.51 19.03
CA ASN A 500 -15.23 10.79 18.33
C ASN A 500 -13.87 11.43 18.07
N THR A 501 -13.48 12.40 18.89
CA THR A 501 -12.26 13.20 18.79
C THR A 501 -11.57 13.34 20.14
N TYR A 502 -12.08 12.69 21.19
CA TYR A 502 -11.56 12.76 22.55
C TYR A 502 -10.96 11.42 22.99
N ILE A 503 -10.06 11.50 23.96
CA ILE A 503 -9.43 10.35 24.60
C ILE A 503 -9.89 10.29 26.05
N GLU A 504 -10.31 9.11 26.50
CA GLU A 504 -10.68 8.81 27.88
C GLU A 504 -9.83 7.69 28.48
N LYS A 505 -9.70 7.71 29.80
CA LYS A 505 -9.06 6.65 30.59
C LYS A 505 -10.09 5.98 31.48
N TRP A 506 -10.07 4.64 31.51
CA TRP A 506 -10.84 3.86 32.47
C TRP A 506 -10.18 3.87 33.84
N ASN A 507 -10.98 4.11 34.88
CA ASN A 507 -10.56 3.96 36.27
C ASN A 507 -11.11 2.65 36.82
N TRP A 508 -10.27 1.62 36.83
CA TRP A 508 -10.61 0.27 37.30
C TRP A 508 -11.11 0.22 38.76
N LYS A 509 -10.63 1.13 39.63
CA LYS A 509 -11.05 1.16 41.05
C LYS A 509 -12.50 1.61 41.22
N THR A 510 -12.90 2.62 40.47
CA THR A 510 -14.24 3.21 40.54
C THR A 510 -15.19 2.69 39.47
N LYS A 511 -14.66 1.97 38.48
CA LYS A 511 -15.38 1.43 37.32
C LYS A 511 -16.08 2.52 36.51
N THR A 512 -15.33 3.59 36.22
CA THR A 512 -15.81 4.80 35.50
C THR A 512 -14.77 5.29 34.49
N THR A 513 -15.18 5.99 33.44
CA THR A 513 -14.27 6.70 32.52
C THR A 513 -14.19 8.19 32.81
N SER A 514 -13.09 8.81 32.42
CA SER A 514 -12.93 10.26 32.37
C SER A 514 -12.12 10.69 31.15
N LYS A 515 -12.56 11.75 30.47
CA LYS A 515 -11.80 12.36 29.37
C LYS A 515 -10.49 12.94 29.90
N ILE A 516 -9.39 12.57 29.26
CA ILE A 516 -8.04 13.09 29.56
C ILE A 516 -7.52 14.02 28.46
N PHE A 517 -8.11 13.97 27.26
CA PHE A 517 -7.82 14.86 26.16
C PHE A 517 -9.09 15.10 25.32
N GLU A 518 -9.45 16.36 25.08
CA GLU A 518 -10.61 16.75 24.28
C GLU A 518 -10.30 18.05 23.52
N PRO A 519 -9.86 17.98 22.26
CA PRO A 519 -9.54 19.15 21.46
C PRO A 519 -10.81 19.85 20.95
N TYR A 520 -10.72 21.17 20.77
CA TYR A 520 -11.77 21.99 20.15
C TYR A 520 -11.53 22.20 18.66
N GLY A 521 -12.60 22.50 17.91
CA GLY A 521 -12.53 22.91 16.51
C GLY A 521 -12.19 21.79 15.53
N VAL A 522 -12.38 20.54 15.93
CA VAL A 522 -12.21 19.35 15.08
C VAL A 522 -13.46 18.46 15.16
N VAL A 523 -13.65 17.64 14.14
CA VAL A 523 -14.81 16.74 13.98
C VAL A 523 -14.35 15.33 13.68
N SER A 524 -15.20 14.37 14.05
CA SER A 524 -15.09 12.98 13.62
C SER A 524 -15.87 12.77 12.32
N SER A 525 -15.54 11.69 11.61
CA SER A 525 -16.27 11.23 10.44
C SER A 525 -17.35 10.21 10.83
N TRP A 526 -17.90 9.48 9.85
CA TRP A 526 -18.89 8.44 10.10
C TRP A 526 -18.42 7.44 11.17
N ARG A 527 -19.40 6.95 11.95
CA ARG A 527 -19.19 6.00 13.07
C ARG A 527 -18.39 6.56 14.24
N ASN A 528 -18.30 7.89 14.34
CA ASN A 528 -17.50 8.60 15.34
C ASN A 528 -16.01 8.30 15.18
N ALA A 529 -15.55 8.06 13.95
CA ALA A 529 -14.18 7.70 13.67
C ALA A 529 -13.35 8.90 13.22
N VAL A 530 -12.17 9.04 13.80
CA VAL A 530 -11.13 9.90 13.23
C VAL A 530 -10.61 9.31 11.90
N PRO A 531 -10.17 10.14 10.94
CA PRO A 531 -9.58 9.64 9.69
C PRO A 531 -8.47 8.60 9.86
N PHE A 532 -7.64 8.75 10.89
CA PHE A 532 -6.55 7.82 11.22
C PHE A 532 -6.07 7.99 12.67
N TYR A 533 -5.55 6.90 13.25
CA TYR A 533 -4.74 6.95 14.47
C TYR A 533 -3.64 5.86 14.44
N GLY A 534 -2.49 6.14 15.06
CA GLY A 534 -1.34 5.24 15.18
C GLY A 534 -0.01 5.98 15.42
N ASP A 535 1.03 5.27 15.85
CA ASP A 535 2.42 5.78 16.05
C ASP A 535 3.07 6.18 14.70
N ILE A 536 2.84 7.41 14.26
CA ILE A 536 3.43 7.96 13.03
C ILE A 536 4.58 8.92 13.32
N LEU A 537 4.76 9.37 14.57
CA LEU A 537 5.80 10.30 15.01
C LEU A 537 6.19 9.99 16.46
N GLY A 538 7.29 10.56 16.92
CA GLY A 538 7.64 10.48 18.33
C GLY A 538 8.07 9.08 18.76
N ASP A 539 7.72 8.72 20.00
CA ASP A 539 7.99 7.39 20.57
C ASP A 539 6.82 6.43 20.32
N TRP A 540 6.77 5.31 21.02
CA TRP A 540 5.81 4.22 20.78
C TRP A 540 4.32 4.55 20.93
N ARG A 541 3.96 5.76 21.36
CA ARG A 541 2.55 6.13 21.60
C ARG A 541 1.93 6.66 20.34
N GLU A 542 0.61 6.62 20.31
CA GLU A 542 -0.13 6.76 19.07
C GLU A 542 -0.59 8.21 18.87
N GLU A 543 -0.32 8.76 17.69
CA GLU A 543 -0.94 9.99 17.22
C GLU A 543 -2.36 9.73 16.70
N TYR A 544 -3.13 10.79 16.51
CA TYR A 544 -4.32 10.73 15.65
C TYR A 544 -4.51 11.99 14.81
N LEU A 545 -5.21 11.82 13.69
CA LEU A 545 -5.56 12.89 12.77
C LEU A 545 -7.05 13.19 12.88
N ALA A 546 -7.46 14.44 13.06
CA ALA A 546 -8.87 14.83 13.00
C ALA A 546 -9.08 16.01 12.06
N GLU A 547 -10.20 16.03 11.34
CA GLU A 547 -10.53 17.13 10.43
C GLU A 547 -10.97 18.36 11.22
N THR A 548 -10.57 19.57 10.80
CA THR A 548 -11.09 20.81 11.38
C THR A 548 -12.59 20.94 11.11
N SER A 549 -13.32 21.58 12.02
CA SER A 549 -14.78 21.71 11.91
C SER A 549 -15.27 22.52 10.70
N ASP A 550 -14.36 23.22 10.02
CA ASP A 550 -14.62 23.93 8.77
C ASP A 550 -14.19 23.16 7.50
N HIS A 551 -13.71 21.93 7.66
CA HIS A 551 -13.25 21.03 6.58
C HIS A 551 -12.11 21.60 5.71
N THR A 552 -11.28 22.46 6.29
CA THR A 552 -10.15 23.09 5.58
C THR A 552 -8.78 22.48 5.90
N ALA A 553 -8.66 21.70 6.98
CA ALA A 553 -7.40 21.09 7.37
C ALA A 553 -7.59 19.74 8.10
N LEU A 554 -6.54 18.91 8.10
CA LEU A 554 -6.38 17.82 9.07
C LEU A 554 -5.42 18.26 10.17
N ARG A 555 -5.79 18.09 11.42
CA ARG A 555 -4.95 18.40 12.58
C ARG A 555 -4.26 17.14 13.09
N VAL A 556 -2.95 17.24 13.30
CA VAL A 556 -2.12 16.17 13.88
C VAL A 556 -2.05 16.35 15.40
N PHE A 557 -2.40 15.32 16.17
CA PHE A 557 -2.27 15.30 17.62
C PHE A 557 -1.27 14.23 18.07
N THR A 558 -0.33 14.62 18.93
CA THR A 558 0.62 13.73 19.63
C THR A 558 0.58 14.02 21.14
N THR A 559 0.95 13.04 21.95
CA THR A 559 0.98 13.17 23.41
C THR A 559 2.13 14.06 23.89
N ASN A 560 1.92 14.75 25.02
CA ASN A 560 2.94 15.52 25.73
C ASN A 560 3.19 15.01 27.16
N ILE A 561 2.68 13.82 27.47
CA ILE A 561 2.79 13.15 28.77
C ILE A 561 4.12 12.39 28.78
N PRO A 562 4.99 12.48 29.80
CA PRO A 562 6.20 11.66 29.83
C PRO A 562 5.92 10.18 30.13
N THR A 563 6.71 9.28 29.52
CA THR A 563 6.71 7.84 29.80
C THR A 563 8.09 7.35 30.24
N LYS A 564 8.10 6.26 31.03
CA LYS A 564 9.31 5.48 31.36
C LYS A 564 9.40 4.20 30.54
N THR A 565 8.40 3.93 29.71
CA THR A 565 8.39 2.78 28.81
C THR A 565 9.29 3.07 27.62
N ARG A 566 10.15 2.11 27.30
CA ARG A 566 11.02 2.17 26.14
C ARG A 566 10.71 1.01 25.20
N LEU A 567 10.07 1.34 24.11
CA LEU A 567 9.62 0.40 23.09
C LEU A 567 10.07 0.89 21.72
N TYR A 568 10.24 -0.03 20.77
CA TYR A 568 10.45 0.36 19.38
C TYR A 568 9.19 1.01 18.81
N THR A 569 9.32 1.81 17.75
CA THR A 569 8.15 2.35 17.05
C THR A 569 7.23 1.22 16.60
N LEU A 570 5.94 1.33 16.87
CA LEU A 570 4.94 0.32 16.54
C LEU A 570 4.76 0.16 15.02
N ALA A 571 5.14 1.17 14.23
CA ALA A 571 5.26 1.04 12.78
C ALA A 571 6.24 -0.07 12.33
N HIS A 572 7.13 -0.54 13.23
CA HIS A 572 8.04 -1.67 12.99
C HIS A 572 7.55 -2.99 13.62
N ASP A 573 6.35 -3.02 14.20
CA ASP A 573 5.59 -4.23 14.49
C ASP A 573 4.76 -4.59 13.25
N PRO A 574 5.01 -5.76 12.61
CA PRO A 574 4.34 -6.11 11.36
C PRO A 574 2.80 -6.12 11.46
N ALA A 575 2.20 -6.80 12.44
CA ALA A 575 0.74 -6.88 12.54
C ALA A 575 0.11 -5.49 12.76
N TYR A 576 0.74 -4.66 13.58
CA TYR A 576 0.31 -3.29 13.83
C TYR A 576 0.38 -2.44 12.56
N ARG A 577 1.53 -2.43 11.86
CA ARG A 577 1.70 -1.68 10.62
C ARG A 577 0.75 -2.15 9.51
N LEU A 578 0.45 -3.45 9.44
CA LEU A 578 -0.55 -4.00 8.51
C LEU A 578 -1.98 -3.61 8.88
N GLY A 579 -2.30 -3.47 10.17
CA GLY A 579 -3.59 -2.94 10.62
C GLY A 579 -3.88 -1.52 10.13
N TRP A 580 -2.85 -0.73 9.81
CA TRP A 580 -3.00 0.59 9.16
C TRP A 580 -3.31 0.52 7.67
N THR A 581 -3.28 -0.64 7.04
CA THR A 581 -3.50 -0.77 5.58
C THR A 581 -4.96 -1.05 5.23
N VAL A 582 -5.75 -1.51 6.20
CA VAL A 582 -7.16 -1.91 6.06
C VAL A 582 -8.09 -0.85 6.62
N ARG A 583 -9.24 -0.57 5.97
CA ARG A 583 -10.27 0.33 6.52
C ARG A 583 -11.61 -0.40 6.68
N GLY A 584 -12.62 -0.05 5.91
CA GLY A 584 -14.01 -0.41 6.13
C GLY A 584 -14.58 0.30 7.35
N TYR A 585 -15.24 -0.45 8.22
CA TYR A 585 -15.49 0.08 9.57
C TYR A 585 -14.16 0.05 10.30
N LEU A 586 -13.49 1.20 10.34
CA LEU A 586 -12.22 1.34 11.04
C LEU A 586 -12.36 0.75 12.45
N GLN A 587 -11.41 -0.10 12.86
CA GLN A 587 -11.34 -0.64 14.23
C GLN A 587 -9.93 -0.50 14.77
N SER A 588 -9.77 -0.90 16.03
CA SER A 588 -8.49 -0.86 16.70
C SER A 588 -7.43 -1.69 15.98
N THR A 589 -6.27 -1.10 15.74
CA THR A 589 -5.05 -1.81 15.36
C THR A 589 -4.45 -2.47 16.61
N LEU A 590 -3.77 -3.61 16.52
CA LEU A 590 -3.11 -4.31 17.64
C LEU A 590 -1.72 -4.78 17.22
N THR A 591 -0.83 -4.97 18.20
CA THR A 591 0.53 -5.49 18.02
C THR A 591 0.54 -7.02 17.91
N ASP A 592 1.61 -7.59 17.34
CA ASP A 592 1.81 -9.04 17.29
C ASP A 592 2.30 -9.64 18.63
N PHE A 593 2.52 -8.78 19.62
CA PHE A 593 2.84 -9.11 21.00
C PHE A 593 1.92 -8.36 21.97
N TYR A 594 1.75 -8.88 23.19
CA TYR A 594 0.95 -8.23 24.23
C TYR A 594 1.58 -6.93 24.74
N LEU A 595 0.88 -5.80 24.55
CA LEU A 595 1.24 -4.48 25.05
C LEU A 595 0.16 -3.92 25.98
N GLY A 596 0.39 -4.10 27.28
CA GLY A 596 -0.56 -3.86 28.36
C GLY A 596 0.14 -3.71 29.72
N PHE A 597 -0.62 -3.66 30.79
CA PHE A 597 -0.11 -3.60 32.15
C PHE A 597 0.74 -4.83 32.48
N GLY A 598 1.95 -4.60 32.99
CA GLY A 598 2.85 -5.71 33.33
C GLY A 598 3.48 -6.42 32.13
N SER A 599 3.32 -5.88 30.91
CA SER A 599 4.02 -6.38 29.72
C SER A 599 5.51 -6.56 29.96
N ARG A 600 6.02 -7.67 29.44
CA ARG A 600 7.47 -7.88 29.32
C ARG A 600 7.98 -7.08 28.13
N ALA A 601 9.28 -6.77 28.14
CA ALA A 601 9.92 -6.22 26.95
C ALA A 601 9.73 -7.20 25.78
N PRO A 602 9.17 -6.76 24.64
CA PRO A 602 8.98 -7.65 23.50
C PRO A 602 10.30 -8.11 22.92
N LYS A 603 10.25 -9.14 22.08
CA LYS A 603 11.42 -9.55 21.30
C LYS A 603 11.74 -8.47 20.27
N LYS A 604 12.99 -8.45 19.81
CA LYS A 604 13.35 -7.64 18.65
C LYS A 604 12.55 -8.15 17.43
N PRO A 605 11.85 -7.28 16.68
CA PRO A 605 11.10 -7.71 15.51
C PRO A 605 12.05 -8.27 14.43
N ASN A 606 11.64 -9.32 13.73
CA ASN A 606 12.44 -9.94 12.68
C ASN A 606 12.26 -9.23 11.33
N ILE A 607 12.78 -8.00 11.27
CA ILE A 607 12.61 -7.08 10.15
C ILE A 607 13.95 -6.63 9.58
N GLN A 608 13.91 -6.06 8.38
CA GLN A 608 15.03 -5.37 7.75
C GLN A 608 14.55 -4.16 6.95
N THR A 609 15.37 -3.11 6.90
CA THR A 609 15.15 -1.91 6.08
C THR A 609 16.11 -1.96 4.88
N THR A 610 15.89 -2.92 3.99
CA THR A 610 16.69 -3.09 2.76
C THR A 610 16.00 -2.53 1.53
N ALA A 611 14.89 -1.82 1.73
CA ALA A 611 14.19 -1.10 0.68
C ALA A 611 15.16 -0.11 0.01
N LYS A 612 15.41 -0.30 -1.28
CA LYS A 612 16.38 0.48 -2.06
C LYS A 612 15.89 0.56 -3.50
N PRO A 613 16.10 1.69 -4.20
CA PRO A 613 15.65 1.86 -5.59
C PRO A 613 16.19 0.80 -6.58
N GLY A 614 17.23 0.05 -6.21
CA GLY A 614 17.79 -1.02 -7.02
C GLY A 614 17.08 -2.38 -6.90
N ASN A 615 16.08 -2.53 -6.03
CA ASN A 615 15.37 -3.80 -5.83
C ASN A 615 14.19 -3.97 -6.80
N ALA A 616 13.65 -2.88 -7.34
CA ALA A 616 12.48 -2.85 -8.20
C ALA A 616 12.78 -2.24 -9.57
N TRP A 617 11.87 -2.43 -10.52
CA TRP A 617 11.87 -1.68 -11.77
C TRP A 617 11.56 -0.22 -11.51
N GLN A 618 12.33 0.68 -12.12
CA GLN A 618 12.22 2.12 -11.90
C GLN A 618 11.92 2.83 -13.22
N ILE A 619 11.02 3.81 -13.20
CA ILE A 619 10.81 4.69 -14.35
C ILE A 619 11.96 5.71 -14.39
N VAL A 620 12.73 5.69 -15.48
CA VAL A 620 13.76 6.70 -15.77
C VAL A 620 13.11 7.96 -16.36
N THR A 621 12.17 7.77 -17.27
CA THR A 621 11.28 8.81 -17.81
C THR A 621 10.09 8.15 -18.50
N SER A 622 8.94 8.79 -18.49
CA SER A 622 7.76 8.41 -19.27
C SER A 622 7.11 9.65 -19.88
N ASP A 623 6.24 9.45 -20.87
CA ASP A 623 5.39 10.51 -21.40
C ASP A 623 4.06 9.94 -21.89
N HIS A 624 2.96 10.42 -21.31
CA HIS A 624 1.59 10.11 -21.73
C HIS A 624 1.05 11.16 -22.72
N PHE A 625 1.86 12.14 -23.13
CA PHE A 625 1.54 13.10 -24.20
C PHE A 625 0.29 13.96 -23.93
N THR A 626 0.01 14.27 -22.66
CA THR A 626 -1.12 15.13 -22.25
C THR A 626 -0.75 16.62 -22.16
N THR A 627 0.54 16.96 -22.04
CA THR A 627 1.02 18.32 -21.73
C THR A 627 1.89 18.95 -22.83
N GLY A 628 1.88 18.38 -24.04
CA GLY A 628 2.65 18.87 -25.19
C GLY A 628 4.02 18.20 -25.36
N THR A 629 4.84 18.73 -26.27
CA THR A 629 6.10 18.10 -26.72
C THR A 629 7.34 18.52 -25.91
N GLY A 630 7.18 19.02 -24.69
CA GLY A 630 8.26 19.63 -23.90
C GLY A 630 9.49 18.73 -23.70
N LYS A 631 9.29 17.42 -23.59
CA LYS A 631 10.36 16.40 -23.44
C LYS A 631 11.04 16.02 -24.76
N TRP A 632 10.54 16.51 -25.88
CA TRP A 632 10.91 16.07 -27.23
C TRP A 632 11.45 17.21 -28.09
N SER A 633 12.28 16.87 -29.06
CA SER A 633 12.80 17.79 -30.08
C SER A 633 12.65 17.15 -31.47
N ALA A 634 12.03 17.86 -32.42
CA ALA A 634 11.73 17.32 -33.74
C ALA A 634 12.66 17.90 -34.81
N GLU A 635 13.22 17.03 -35.65
CA GLU A 635 14.02 17.36 -36.82
C GLU A 635 13.24 16.93 -38.07
N LEU A 636 12.76 17.90 -38.88
CA LEU A 636 11.82 17.66 -39.98
C LEU A 636 12.40 18.08 -41.34
N GLN A 637 12.38 17.16 -42.31
CA GLN A 637 13.00 17.36 -43.63
C GLN A 637 12.19 18.23 -44.57
N SER A 638 10.87 18.06 -44.56
CA SER A 638 9.97 18.65 -45.54
C SER A 638 8.78 19.34 -44.88
N GLY A 639 8.97 19.85 -43.65
CA GLY A 639 7.86 20.31 -42.81
C GLY A 639 7.06 19.14 -42.23
N GLY A 640 5.74 19.34 -42.06
CA GLY A 640 4.85 18.44 -41.33
C GLY A 640 4.62 18.90 -39.88
N THR A 641 3.99 18.05 -39.08
CA THR A 641 3.61 18.35 -37.69
C THR A 641 4.09 17.28 -36.73
N VAL A 642 4.52 17.72 -35.55
CA VAL A 642 4.73 16.88 -34.38
C VAL A 642 4.01 17.56 -33.22
N ALA A 643 2.91 16.97 -32.77
CA ALA A 643 2.07 17.52 -31.72
C ALA A 643 1.78 16.45 -30.67
N ALA A 644 1.64 16.85 -29.41
CA ALA A 644 1.27 15.94 -28.33
C ALA A 644 0.02 16.48 -27.64
N ALA A 645 -1.06 15.71 -27.68
CA ALA A 645 -2.32 16.02 -27.04
C ALA A 645 -3.13 14.75 -26.80
N ASP A 646 -4.02 14.79 -25.79
CA ASP A 646 -5.05 13.77 -25.56
C ASP A 646 -4.56 12.33 -25.39
N GLY A 647 -3.29 12.12 -25.04
CA GLY A 647 -2.70 10.78 -24.88
C GLY A 647 -1.77 10.37 -26.01
N VAL A 648 -1.66 11.17 -27.07
CA VAL A 648 -1.01 10.81 -28.33
C VAL A 648 0.07 11.82 -28.70
N LEU A 649 1.25 11.33 -29.06
CA LEU A 649 2.22 12.07 -29.87
C LEU A 649 1.95 11.77 -31.34
N ASP A 650 1.36 12.74 -32.02
CA ASP A 650 1.03 12.73 -33.43
C ASP A 650 2.21 13.20 -34.28
N ILE A 651 2.67 12.36 -35.21
CA ILE A 651 3.77 12.63 -36.13
C ILE A 651 3.22 12.48 -37.55
N ASP A 652 2.87 13.59 -38.20
CA ASP A 652 2.32 13.64 -39.56
C ASP A 652 3.27 14.39 -40.50
N VAL A 653 4.03 13.64 -41.33
CA VAL A 653 5.17 14.21 -42.07
C VAL A 653 5.23 13.76 -43.54
N PRO A 654 5.44 14.69 -44.49
CA PRO A 654 5.57 14.36 -45.92
C PRO A 654 6.96 13.84 -46.32
N GLY A 655 7.94 13.90 -45.40
CA GLY A 655 9.33 13.52 -45.62
C GLY A 655 9.94 12.89 -44.38
N GLY A 656 11.28 12.89 -44.27
CA GLY A 656 11.97 12.34 -43.10
C GLY A 656 11.73 13.16 -41.83
N ALA A 657 11.49 12.47 -40.72
CA ALA A 657 11.39 13.07 -39.40
C ALA A 657 12.18 12.26 -38.36
N SER A 658 12.76 12.94 -37.38
CA SER A 658 13.30 12.29 -36.18
C SER A 658 12.90 13.10 -34.95
N VAL A 659 12.26 12.42 -33.99
CA VAL A 659 11.71 13.02 -32.77
C VAL A 659 12.50 12.47 -31.59
N TRP A 660 13.40 13.30 -31.08
CA TRP A 660 14.38 12.98 -30.06
C TRP A 660 13.83 13.22 -28.67
N LEU A 661 13.98 12.23 -27.78
CA LEU A 661 13.84 12.45 -26.35
C LEU A 661 15.01 13.35 -25.90
N LYS A 662 14.75 14.43 -25.17
CA LYS A 662 15.81 15.35 -24.70
C LYS A 662 16.71 14.75 -23.62
N GLN A 663 16.18 13.82 -22.84
CA GLN A 663 16.92 13.14 -21.77
C GLN A 663 17.88 12.10 -22.35
N GLU A 664 19.14 12.20 -21.96
CA GLU A 664 20.15 11.19 -22.21
C GLU A 664 19.89 9.94 -21.35
N LEU A 665 20.04 8.76 -21.94
CA LEU A 665 19.91 7.48 -21.25
C LEU A 665 21.30 6.90 -20.95
N GLU A 666 21.47 6.31 -19.77
CA GLU A 666 22.73 5.70 -19.32
C GLU A 666 22.48 4.40 -18.52
N GLY A 667 23.39 3.44 -18.71
CA GLY A 667 23.38 2.15 -18.02
C GLY A 667 22.41 1.16 -18.66
N PRO A 668 22.05 0.08 -17.95
CA PRO A 668 20.98 -0.81 -18.39
C PRO A 668 19.61 -0.09 -18.37
N TYR A 669 18.86 -0.20 -19.46
CA TYR A 669 17.51 0.35 -19.57
C TYR A 669 16.65 -0.41 -20.57
N GLU A 670 15.34 -0.23 -20.47
CA GLU A 670 14.36 -0.76 -21.41
C GLU A 670 13.42 0.35 -21.87
N ILE A 671 13.20 0.47 -23.17
CA ILE A 671 12.30 1.47 -23.76
C ILE A 671 11.05 0.76 -24.25
N GLU A 672 9.88 1.29 -23.95
CA GLU A 672 8.59 0.78 -24.37
C GLU A 672 7.70 1.90 -24.92
N TYR A 673 6.92 1.58 -25.95
CA TYR A 673 5.88 2.45 -26.49
C TYR A 673 4.95 1.67 -27.41
N THR A 674 3.74 2.21 -27.61
CA THR A 674 2.83 1.78 -28.67
C THR A 674 2.93 2.73 -29.85
N ALA A 675 3.05 2.19 -31.06
CA ALA A 675 3.05 2.96 -32.29
C ALA A 675 1.93 2.47 -33.21
N THR A 676 1.08 3.38 -33.67
CA THR A 676 -0.02 3.10 -34.59
C THR A 676 0.19 3.87 -35.90
N PRO A 677 0.46 3.19 -37.02
CA PRO A 677 0.51 3.84 -38.33
C PRO A 677 -0.90 4.24 -38.77
N ILE A 678 -1.07 5.46 -39.26
CA ILE A 678 -2.38 5.98 -39.65
C ILE A 678 -2.59 5.83 -41.16
N ALA A 679 -3.74 5.26 -41.51
CA ALA A 679 -4.27 5.19 -42.87
C ALA A 679 -5.76 5.56 -42.86
N ALA A 680 -6.04 6.86 -42.73
CA ALA A 680 -7.36 7.48 -42.71
C ALA A 680 -7.67 8.31 -43.97
N GLY A 681 -6.79 8.31 -44.96
CA GLY A 681 -6.95 9.04 -46.22
C GLY A 681 -6.34 10.45 -46.20
N GLY A 682 -5.53 10.76 -45.18
CA GLY A 682 -4.72 11.97 -45.11
C GLY A 682 -3.59 12.00 -46.14
N PRO A 683 -2.99 13.18 -46.38
CA PRO A 683 -1.98 13.36 -47.41
C PRO A 683 -0.68 12.58 -47.18
N ASN A 684 -0.35 12.22 -45.93
CA ASN A 684 0.90 11.52 -45.58
C ASN A 684 0.65 10.11 -44.99
N ASP A 685 -0.56 9.56 -45.14
CA ASP A 685 -1.01 8.28 -44.61
C ASP A 685 -0.47 7.06 -45.39
N HIS A 686 0.83 7.05 -45.70
CA HIS A 686 1.43 6.07 -46.62
C HIS A 686 1.89 4.77 -45.94
N VAL A 687 2.06 4.76 -44.61
CA VAL A 687 2.47 3.59 -43.82
C VAL A 687 3.76 2.96 -44.37
N THR A 688 4.89 3.65 -44.22
CA THR A 688 6.19 3.27 -44.81
C THR A 688 7.04 2.42 -43.87
N ASP A 689 7.54 3.01 -42.78
CA ASP A 689 8.34 2.37 -41.76
C ASP A 689 8.30 3.11 -40.42
N LEU A 690 8.50 2.35 -39.35
CA LEU A 690 8.79 2.84 -38.01
C LEU A 690 10.24 2.54 -37.71
N ASN A 691 11.01 3.57 -37.43
CA ASN A 691 12.42 3.46 -37.12
C ASN A 691 12.71 4.01 -35.73
N SER A 692 13.77 3.48 -35.11
CA SER A 692 14.22 3.94 -33.80
C SER A 692 15.74 4.00 -33.75
N PHE A 693 16.25 5.11 -33.20
CA PHE A 693 17.63 5.24 -32.77
C PHE A 693 17.71 5.13 -31.25
N TRP A 694 18.70 4.43 -30.73
CA TRP A 694 18.97 4.41 -29.28
C TRP A 694 20.45 4.25 -28.97
N SER A 695 20.83 4.68 -27.76
CA SER A 695 22.22 4.86 -27.36
C SER A 695 22.97 5.77 -28.35
N ALA A 696 22.26 6.74 -28.94
CA ALA A 696 22.77 7.54 -30.03
C ALA A 696 23.70 8.64 -29.53
N ARG A 697 24.87 8.78 -30.13
CA ARG A 697 25.74 9.95 -30.00
C ARG A 697 26.22 10.39 -31.36
N ASP A 698 26.20 11.70 -31.61
CA ASP A 698 26.78 12.24 -32.84
C ASP A 698 28.30 12.34 -32.70
N SER A 699 29.05 11.72 -33.61
CA SER A 699 30.52 11.81 -33.60
C SER A 699 31.05 13.23 -33.78
N ARG A 700 30.25 14.12 -34.38
CA ARG A 700 30.56 15.55 -34.55
C ARG A 700 30.35 16.34 -33.26
N SER A 701 29.42 15.88 -32.40
CA SER A 701 29.10 16.50 -31.11
C SER A 701 28.80 15.45 -30.04
N PRO A 702 29.82 14.72 -29.54
CA PRO A 702 29.60 13.51 -28.72
C PRO A 702 29.00 13.77 -27.33
N ALA A 703 29.14 15.00 -26.82
CA ALA A 703 28.61 15.41 -25.52
C ALA A 703 27.12 15.82 -25.57
N ASP A 704 26.60 16.16 -26.75
CA ASP A 704 25.23 16.63 -26.92
C ASP A 704 24.80 16.38 -28.37
N VAL A 705 23.82 15.48 -28.55
CA VAL A 705 23.29 15.16 -29.88
C VAL A 705 22.65 16.37 -30.54
N PHE A 706 22.15 17.34 -29.79
CA PHE A 706 21.45 18.54 -30.28
C PHE A 706 22.39 19.67 -30.72
N ALA A 707 23.68 19.59 -30.37
CA ALA A 707 24.67 20.60 -30.78
C ALA A 707 25.02 20.53 -32.28
N THR A 708 24.69 19.41 -32.94
CA THR A 708 24.79 19.31 -34.39
C THR A 708 23.41 19.53 -35.01
N GLU A 709 23.30 20.56 -35.85
CA GLU A 709 22.09 20.86 -36.60
C GLU A 709 21.82 19.76 -37.65
N ARG A 710 20.58 19.25 -37.64
CA ARG A 710 20.05 18.27 -38.60
C ARG A 710 18.62 18.64 -38.94
N HIS A 711 18.16 18.17 -40.08
CA HIS A 711 16.88 18.52 -40.66
C HIS A 711 16.10 17.26 -41.05
N GLY A 712 16.13 16.16 -40.30
CA GLY A 712 15.26 15.01 -40.54
C GLY A 712 15.67 14.06 -41.67
N ALA A 713 16.64 14.42 -42.53
CA ALA A 713 17.07 13.59 -43.66
C ALA A 713 17.96 12.41 -43.20
N LEU A 714 17.65 11.17 -43.63
CA LEU A 714 18.30 9.95 -43.08
C LEU A 714 19.84 9.97 -43.17
N ALA A 715 20.39 10.55 -44.24
CA ALA A 715 21.84 10.59 -44.46
C ALA A 715 22.60 11.46 -43.44
N GLU A 716 21.92 12.43 -42.81
CA GLU A 716 22.53 13.30 -41.79
C GLU A 716 22.86 12.55 -40.49
N TYR A 717 22.26 11.37 -40.29
CA TYR A 717 22.41 10.51 -39.12
C TYR A 717 23.48 9.43 -39.30
N ASP A 718 24.15 9.35 -40.45
CA ASP A 718 25.24 8.38 -40.66
C ASP A 718 26.43 8.62 -39.68
N TYR A 719 26.56 9.85 -39.17
CA TYR A 719 27.56 10.24 -38.18
C TYR A 719 27.22 9.83 -36.74
N LEU A 720 26.08 9.17 -36.51
CA LEU A 720 25.73 8.64 -35.21
C LEU A 720 26.51 7.36 -34.88
N LYS A 721 27.03 7.26 -33.66
CA LYS A 721 27.25 5.99 -32.98
C LYS A 721 25.95 5.63 -32.31
N THR A 722 25.22 4.66 -32.87
CA THR A 722 23.87 4.30 -32.41
C THR A 722 23.54 2.88 -32.80
N TYR A 723 22.61 2.29 -32.08
CA TYR A 723 21.82 1.19 -32.59
C TYR A 723 20.63 1.74 -33.38
N TYR A 724 20.23 1.04 -34.43
CA TYR A 724 19.12 1.42 -35.30
C TYR A 724 18.31 0.20 -35.70
N VAL A 725 16.99 0.27 -35.50
CA VAL A 725 16.04 -0.64 -36.14
C VAL A 725 15.18 0.17 -37.09
N GLY A 726 15.02 -0.33 -38.31
CA GLY A 726 13.93 0.06 -39.19
C GLY A 726 12.99 -1.10 -39.35
N GLN A 727 11.76 -0.95 -38.86
CA GLN A 727 10.70 -1.94 -38.95
C GLN A 727 9.81 -1.61 -40.15
N GLY A 728 9.82 -2.53 -41.12
CA GLY A 728 9.18 -2.34 -42.40
C GLY A 728 7.66 -2.48 -42.38
N ALA A 729 6.97 -1.67 -43.18
CA ALA A 729 5.54 -1.73 -43.44
C ALA A 729 5.22 -1.95 -44.95
N ASN A 730 4.16 -1.33 -45.47
CA ASN A 730 3.63 -1.59 -46.82
C ASN A 730 4.62 -1.24 -47.94
N LEU A 731 5.28 -0.09 -47.83
CA LEU A 731 6.19 0.43 -48.87
C LEU A 731 7.67 0.08 -48.61
N ASN A 732 7.99 -0.45 -47.42
CA ASN A 732 9.31 -0.97 -47.05
C ASN A 732 9.12 -2.34 -46.40
N THR A 733 9.35 -3.43 -47.12
CA THR A 733 9.06 -4.79 -46.63
C THR A 733 10.16 -5.41 -45.77
N THR A 734 11.18 -4.63 -45.40
CA THR A 734 12.36 -5.14 -44.69
C THR A 734 12.45 -4.62 -43.28
N THR A 735 12.72 -5.51 -42.34
CA THR A 735 13.00 -5.17 -40.94
C THR A 735 14.47 -5.40 -40.66
N ARG A 736 15.23 -4.33 -40.36
CA ARG A 736 16.70 -4.37 -40.27
C ARG A 736 17.20 -3.86 -38.95
N PHE A 737 18.18 -4.57 -38.38
CA PHE A 737 18.97 -4.10 -37.26
C PHE A 737 20.37 -3.69 -37.72
N ARG A 738 20.79 -2.48 -37.36
CA ARG A 738 22.11 -1.92 -37.70
C ARG A 738 22.79 -1.34 -36.47
N ARG A 739 24.13 -1.40 -36.47
CA ARG A 739 24.99 -0.76 -35.48
C ARG A 739 25.85 0.29 -36.17
N TYR A 740 25.47 1.56 -36.10
CA TYR A 740 26.20 2.64 -36.75
C TYR A 740 27.46 2.96 -35.96
N VAL A 741 28.56 3.30 -36.64
CA VAL A 741 29.88 3.51 -36.01
C VAL A 741 30.32 4.98 -35.99
N GLY A 742 29.47 5.89 -36.47
CA GLY A 742 29.73 7.32 -36.49
C GLY A 742 30.53 7.81 -37.69
N GLU A 743 30.50 7.08 -38.80
CA GLU A 743 31.21 7.43 -40.04
C GLU A 743 30.22 7.47 -41.21
N ALA A 744 30.31 8.51 -42.05
CA ALA A 744 29.44 8.69 -43.21
C ALA A 744 29.35 7.42 -44.09
N GLY A 745 28.14 6.97 -44.41
CA GLY A 745 27.89 5.77 -45.20
C GLY A 745 28.20 4.43 -44.50
N ASN A 746 28.85 4.43 -43.33
CA ASN A 746 29.25 3.22 -42.63
C ASN A 746 28.20 2.80 -41.59
N ARG A 747 27.24 1.99 -42.05
CA ARG A 747 26.11 1.50 -41.24
C ARG A 747 26.05 -0.03 -41.23
N PRO A 748 26.95 -0.71 -40.49
CA PRO A 748 26.98 -2.16 -40.39
C PRO A 748 25.59 -2.78 -40.18
N LEU A 749 25.22 -3.71 -41.05
CA LEU A 749 24.01 -4.51 -40.94
C LEU A 749 24.30 -5.70 -40.02
N VAL A 750 23.48 -5.87 -38.98
CA VAL A 750 23.61 -6.96 -38.01
C VAL A 750 22.63 -8.07 -38.34
N TYR A 751 21.35 -7.73 -38.53
CA TYR A 751 20.29 -8.66 -38.94
C TYR A 751 19.39 -8.02 -40.00
N ASP A 752 18.79 -8.85 -40.86
CA ASP A 752 17.83 -8.46 -41.89
C ASP A 752 16.75 -9.54 -42.03
N TYR A 753 15.48 -9.14 -41.96
CA TYR A 753 14.31 -9.98 -42.21
C TYR A 753 13.48 -9.38 -43.34
N THR A 754 13.11 -10.19 -44.32
CA THR A 754 12.28 -9.77 -45.48
C THR A 754 10.81 -10.05 -45.23
N GLU A 755 10.28 -9.55 -44.12
CA GLU A 755 8.86 -9.65 -43.77
C GLU A 755 8.40 -8.32 -43.14
N PRO A 756 7.34 -7.67 -43.67
CA PRO A 756 6.76 -6.49 -43.03
C PRO A 756 6.11 -6.90 -41.71
N ARG A 757 6.31 -6.09 -40.68
CA ARG A 757 5.78 -6.32 -39.33
C ARG A 757 4.79 -5.25 -38.88
N ILE A 758 4.44 -4.34 -39.78
CA ILE A 758 3.56 -3.21 -39.52
C ILE A 758 2.39 -3.26 -40.48
N ALA A 759 1.18 -3.19 -39.94
CA ALA A 759 -0.06 -3.09 -40.71
C ALA A 759 -0.73 -1.75 -40.42
N ALA A 760 -1.39 -1.19 -41.43
CA ALA A 760 -2.09 0.10 -41.33
C ALA A 760 -3.20 0.06 -40.24
N ASN A 761 -3.27 1.11 -39.42
CA ASN A 761 -4.22 1.29 -38.31
C ASN A 761 -4.19 0.18 -37.24
N VAL A 762 -3.13 -0.63 -37.20
CA VAL A 762 -2.94 -1.65 -36.16
C VAL A 762 -1.87 -1.16 -35.18
N PRO A 763 -2.18 -1.00 -33.89
CA PRO A 763 -1.19 -0.60 -32.89
C PRO A 763 -0.15 -1.71 -32.71
N ILE A 764 1.11 -1.30 -32.53
CA ILE A 764 2.24 -2.22 -32.34
C ILE A 764 2.96 -1.84 -31.06
N HIS A 765 3.17 -2.81 -30.19
CA HIS A 765 3.96 -2.62 -28.97
C HIS A 765 5.45 -2.87 -29.27
N VAL A 766 6.27 -1.85 -29.12
CA VAL A 766 7.72 -1.95 -29.30
C VAL A 766 8.41 -1.93 -27.94
N ARG A 767 9.34 -2.86 -27.74
CA ARG A 767 10.18 -2.91 -26.54
C ARG A 767 11.65 -3.11 -26.91
N ILE A 768 12.52 -2.25 -26.39
CA ILE A 768 13.96 -2.23 -26.69
C ILE A 768 14.72 -2.38 -25.38
N SER A 769 15.46 -3.47 -25.20
CA SER A 769 16.22 -3.76 -23.98
C SER A 769 17.72 -3.61 -24.22
N VAL A 770 18.36 -2.77 -23.41
CA VAL A 770 19.82 -2.58 -23.38
C VAL A 770 20.31 -3.04 -22.01
N ASN A 771 20.94 -4.20 -21.93
CA ASN A 771 21.48 -4.73 -20.68
C ASN A 771 22.93 -5.18 -20.85
N GLY A 772 23.85 -4.29 -20.48
CA GLY A 772 25.29 -4.55 -20.62
C GLY A 772 25.66 -4.73 -22.09
N SER A 773 26.14 -5.92 -22.46
CA SER A 773 26.45 -6.29 -23.85
C SER A 773 25.25 -6.81 -24.63
N GLN A 774 24.14 -7.14 -23.96
CA GLN A 774 22.97 -7.73 -24.62
C GLN A 774 21.98 -6.63 -25.05
N ILE A 775 21.67 -6.62 -26.34
CA ILE A 775 20.76 -5.68 -26.99
C ILE A 775 19.62 -6.46 -27.63
N ARG A 776 18.39 -6.21 -27.19
CA ARG A 776 17.20 -6.91 -27.67
C ARG A 776 16.15 -5.96 -28.18
N TYR A 777 15.44 -6.38 -29.22
CA TYR A 777 14.31 -5.66 -29.79
C TYR A 777 13.12 -6.61 -29.91
N TYR A 778 11.98 -6.17 -29.43
CA TYR A 778 10.71 -6.89 -29.46
C TYR A 778 9.66 -6.08 -30.21
N SER A 779 8.79 -6.78 -30.92
CA SER A 779 7.58 -6.24 -31.54
C SER A 779 6.42 -7.15 -31.19
N ASP A 780 5.37 -6.60 -30.58
CA ASP A 780 4.22 -7.34 -30.04
C ASP A 780 4.65 -8.52 -29.16
N ASP A 781 5.58 -8.22 -28.24
CA ASP A 781 6.22 -9.14 -27.30
C ASP A 781 7.03 -10.29 -27.93
N GLN A 782 7.11 -10.36 -29.26
CA GLN A 782 7.97 -11.30 -29.97
C GLN A 782 9.40 -10.75 -30.03
N LEU A 783 10.37 -11.55 -29.58
CA LEU A 783 11.79 -11.24 -29.73
C LEU A 783 12.16 -11.27 -31.22
N VAL A 784 12.47 -10.10 -31.80
CA VAL A 784 12.86 -9.97 -33.21
C VAL A 784 14.38 -10.03 -33.35
N PHE A 785 15.12 -9.34 -32.48
CA PHE A 785 16.58 -9.32 -32.50
C PHE A 785 17.14 -9.58 -31.10
N ASP A 786 18.14 -10.45 -30.98
CA ASP A 786 18.97 -10.66 -29.77
C ASP A 786 20.44 -10.60 -30.18
N TYR A 787 21.08 -9.47 -29.90
CA TYR A 787 22.45 -9.20 -30.29
C TYR A 787 23.34 -9.05 -29.06
N THR A 788 24.49 -9.70 -29.06
CA THR A 788 25.54 -9.48 -28.06
C THR A 788 26.65 -8.64 -28.68
N ASP A 789 26.76 -7.39 -28.23
CA ASP A 789 27.79 -6.46 -28.66
C ASP A 789 29.04 -6.60 -27.78
N PRO A 790 30.22 -6.94 -28.33
CA PRO A 790 31.45 -6.99 -27.56
C PRO A 790 31.92 -5.61 -27.07
N ASP A 791 31.46 -4.52 -27.70
CA ASP A 791 31.77 -3.14 -27.33
C ASP A 791 30.48 -2.29 -27.29
N PRO A 792 29.62 -2.49 -26.27
CA PRO A 792 28.29 -1.92 -26.26
C PRO A 792 28.32 -0.40 -26.04
N TYR A 793 27.41 0.31 -26.70
CA TYR A 793 27.15 1.72 -26.41
C TYR A 793 26.40 1.84 -25.07
N ARG A 794 27.06 2.45 -24.06
CA ARG A 794 26.57 2.46 -22.67
C ARG A 794 25.66 3.64 -22.32
N SER A 795 25.60 4.63 -23.19
CA SER A 795 24.77 5.82 -23.01
C SER A 795 24.56 6.57 -24.32
N GLY A 796 23.49 7.36 -24.39
CA GLY A 796 23.16 8.22 -25.50
C GLY A 796 21.67 8.53 -25.57
N TRP A 797 21.23 9.13 -26.66
CA TRP A 797 19.85 9.58 -26.84
C TRP A 797 19.00 8.57 -27.59
N PHE A 798 17.68 8.69 -27.40
CA PHE A 798 16.66 7.93 -28.11
C PHE A 798 15.88 8.84 -29.07
N ALA A 799 15.50 8.31 -30.23
CA ALA A 799 14.58 8.98 -31.14
C ALA A 799 13.68 8.02 -31.90
N PHE A 800 12.43 8.43 -32.07
CA PHE A 800 11.56 7.90 -33.12
C PHE A 800 12.00 8.47 -34.47
N ARG A 801 11.87 7.68 -35.53
CA ARG A 801 12.11 8.13 -36.89
C ARG A 801 11.11 7.51 -37.86
N THR A 802 10.65 8.31 -38.82
CA THR A 802 9.85 7.82 -39.95
C THR A 802 10.13 8.66 -41.20
N VAL A 803 9.59 8.26 -42.35
CA VAL A 803 9.69 9.00 -43.61
C VAL A 803 8.37 8.92 -44.38
N ALA A 804 7.81 10.07 -44.77
CA ALA A 804 6.57 10.14 -45.55
C ALA A 804 5.47 9.26 -44.93
N SER A 805 5.13 9.51 -43.67
CA SER A 805 4.20 8.69 -42.88
C SER A 805 3.51 9.53 -41.80
N HIS A 806 2.43 8.96 -41.30
CA HIS A 806 1.64 9.46 -40.19
C HIS A 806 1.56 8.39 -39.09
N PHE A 807 1.99 8.72 -37.88
CA PHE A 807 2.00 7.81 -36.73
C PHE A 807 1.45 8.49 -35.49
N HIS A 808 0.64 7.73 -34.74
CA HIS A 808 0.33 8.03 -33.35
C HIS A 808 1.26 7.21 -32.45
N ILE A 809 1.95 7.86 -31.52
CA ILE A 809 2.75 7.21 -30.47
C ILE A 809 2.06 7.42 -29.12
N GLU A 810 1.97 6.35 -28.33
CA GLU A 810 1.29 6.30 -27.04
C GLU A 810 2.14 5.55 -26.00
N ASN A 811 1.91 5.79 -24.72
CA ASN A 811 2.47 5.03 -23.59
C ASN A 811 4.01 4.91 -23.59
N PHE A 812 4.74 5.97 -23.93
CA PHE A 812 6.20 5.93 -23.94
C PHE A 812 6.77 5.85 -22.53
N THR A 813 7.58 4.84 -22.24
CA THR A 813 8.28 4.68 -20.95
C THR A 813 9.69 4.16 -21.15
N VAL A 814 10.63 4.69 -20.37
CA VAL A 814 11.98 4.16 -20.21
C VAL A 814 12.13 3.64 -18.78
N TRP A 815 12.46 2.36 -18.67
CA TRP A 815 12.63 1.64 -17.44
C TRP A 815 14.10 1.40 -17.13
N ARG A 816 14.42 1.32 -15.84
CA ARG A 816 15.65 0.75 -15.32
C ARG A 816 15.32 -0.56 -14.61
N GLN A 817 16.09 -1.59 -14.95
CA GLN A 817 15.97 -2.91 -14.36
C GLN A 817 16.46 -2.90 -12.89
N PRO A 818 15.89 -3.76 -12.03
CA PRO A 818 16.48 -4.07 -10.74
C PRO A 818 17.96 -4.46 -10.90
N ALA A 819 18.80 -4.03 -9.96
CA ALA A 819 20.18 -4.47 -9.94
C ALA A 819 20.20 -5.98 -9.65
N VAL A 820 20.78 -6.77 -10.55
CA VAL A 820 21.03 -8.19 -10.28
C VAL A 820 22.05 -8.26 -9.16
N THR A 821 21.59 -8.41 -7.91
CA THR A 821 22.46 -8.81 -6.81
C THR A 821 22.95 -10.21 -7.12
N VAL A 822 24.22 -10.33 -7.50
CA VAL A 822 24.92 -11.61 -7.48
C VAL A 822 24.97 -12.03 -6.00
N GLY A 823 24.02 -12.88 -5.62
CA GLY A 823 23.87 -13.44 -4.26
C GLY A 823 24.97 -14.43 -3.92
#